data_AF-A0AAE1X5L1-F1
#
_entry.id   AF-A0AAE1X5L1-F1
#
_cell.length_a   1.000
_cell.length_b   1.000
_cell.length_c   1.000
_cell.angle_alpha   90.00
_cell.angle_beta   90.00
_cell.angle_gamma   90.00
#
_symmetry.space_group_name_H-M   'P 1'
#
loop_
_entity.id
_entity.type
_entity.pdbx_description
1 polymer ?
#
loop_
_entity_poly.entity_id
_entity_poly.type
_entity_poly.pdbx_seq_one_letter_code
_entity_poly.pdbx_strand_id
1 'polypeptide(L)'
;MSIGYGPKCLPFYFHSFSTHINFKCFCTISPPTIQILLRNANKPNSLEFSLVSALKSISSSPSLVSHGQQLHCLILKSGFNSNVFIQNSLISMYSKNGLLSCAKAIFDLSRKLDAASWNIMLAGYVRYGRLRDANEMFVKMPLRNCVSYTTMIMGLAQNEYYQDAIGLFREMRFSGVIPGEVTMATVISAYARVDGVRRSSKFLHGLVLKLGLHALVIVATNLVHLYCMSSCLGLARILFDEMIERNVVSWNVMLNGYVKGGLVDSARELFEGIPGKDVVSWGTIIDGYVQVGRVREGLALYCDMRHRGLYPNEVMIVDIISACGQDAKFIEGQQFHALALKIGFKRYDFVQATLVHFYATCQEVELACLQFEEGNKDHVACWNALIAGLIRNRMVNDARHLFDEMPERDVFSWSSMISGYSHNGQPNLAIELFHEMVAEGIKPNEITMVSVLSAISGLGTLKEGRWAHEYIINNSIPINDNLSAAIIDMYAKCGSINLALDVFHQIREKTTDVSPWNAIICGLAMHGHAEVSLKIFSDLQNRNINLNSITFIGVLSACCHAGLVEAGEAHFKSMKIIYSLEPNIKHYGCMVDLLGRAGRLKEAEELIKRMPMKADVVIWGTLLAACKMHGNTDIGERAAENLAKVEPSHGPSRVLLSNIYADVGRWDDAFSVRSAMRREKLSRSPGYSGVA
;
A
#
# COMPACT_ATOMS: atom_id res chain seq x y z
N MET A 1 12.72 42.75 12.95
CA MET A 1 13.33 41.65 13.73
C MET A 1 12.82 40.36 13.11
N SER A 2 13.57 39.40 12.60
CA SER A 2 15.01 39.24 12.38
C SER A 2 15.20 38.16 11.30
N ILE A 3 15.95 38.49 10.26
CA ILE A 3 17.09 37.72 9.71
C ILE A 3 16.85 36.23 9.38
N GLY A 4 16.63 35.96 8.08
CA GLY A 4 16.83 34.66 7.45
C GLY A 4 17.82 34.80 6.28
N TYR A 5 19.04 34.27 6.46
CA TYR A 5 20.05 34.13 5.42
C TYR A 5 19.69 32.93 4.53
N GLY A 6 19.33 33.20 3.28
CA GLY A 6 19.28 32.22 2.18
C GLY A 6 19.76 32.91 0.90
N PRO A 7 20.73 32.35 0.15
CA PRO A 7 21.24 33.00 -1.04
C PRO A 7 20.18 32.96 -2.15
N LYS A 8 19.74 34.16 -2.55
CA LYS A 8 18.85 34.41 -3.68
C LYS A 8 19.42 33.78 -4.96
N CYS A 9 18.72 32.82 -5.54
CA CYS A 9 18.89 32.45 -6.95
C CYS A 9 18.34 33.59 -7.81
N LEU A 10 19.22 34.29 -8.55
CA LEU A 10 18.84 35.20 -9.63
C LEU A 10 18.67 34.38 -10.93
N PRO A 11 17.61 34.61 -11.73
CA PRO A 11 17.41 33.95 -13.00
C PRO A 11 18.24 34.66 -14.08
N PHE A 12 19.24 33.98 -14.64
CA PHE A 12 19.91 34.48 -15.85
C PHE A 12 19.27 33.86 -17.09
N TYR A 13 18.59 34.74 -17.83
CA TYR A 13 18.05 34.51 -19.16
C TYR A 13 19.13 34.06 -20.15
N PHE A 14 18.75 33.09 -20.98
CA PHE A 14 19.48 32.66 -22.17
C PHE A 14 19.56 33.81 -23.20
N HIS A 15 20.78 34.27 -23.50
CA HIS A 15 21.11 34.72 -24.85
C HIS A 15 22.58 34.43 -25.17
N SER A 16 22.78 33.64 -26.23
CA SER A 16 23.98 33.52 -27.08
C SER A 16 25.34 33.83 -26.42
N PHE A 17 26.00 32.82 -25.85
CA PHE A 17 27.41 32.91 -25.49
C PHE A 17 28.29 32.17 -26.49
N SER A 18 29.02 32.97 -27.26
CA SER A 18 30.11 32.60 -28.14
C SER A 18 31.24 31.89 -27.38
N THR A 19 31.78 30.88 -28.04
CA THR A 19 32.97 30.04 -27.84
C THR A 19 34.25 30.68 -27.27
N HIS A 20 34.26 31.20 -26.05
CA HIS A 20 35.49 31.42 -25.28
C HIS A 20 35.25 31.33 -23.76
N ILE A 21 35.59 30.18 -23.15
CA ILE A 21 35.68 30.04 -21.70
C ILE A 21 36.87 30.89 -21.21
N ASN A 22 36.58 31.97 -20.50
CA ASN A 22 37.54 32.98 -20.07
C ASN A 22 38.30 32.50 -18.80
N PHE A 23 39.40 31.77 -18.97
CA PHE A 23 40.27 31.24 -17.90
C PHE A 23 41.17 32.30 -17.20
N LYS A 24 40.84 33.59 -17.29
CA LYS A 24 41.76 34.67 -16.89
C LYS A 24 41.88 34.97 -15.38
N CYS A 25 41.10 34.34 -14.49
CA CYS A 25 41.08 34.72 -13.06
C CYS A 25 41.79 33.79 -12.05
N PHE A 26 42.53 32.76 -12.46
CA PHE A 26 43.21 31.84 -11.50
C PHE A 26 44.74 31.84 -11.59
N CYS A 27 45.34 32.84 -12.23
CA CYS A 27 46.79 32.96 -12.38
C CYS A 27 47.46 33.69 -11.22
N THR A 28 47.48 33.12 -10.01
CA THR A 28 48.51 33.48 -9.00
C THR A 28 48.64 32.36 -7.96
N ILE A 29 49.89 32.01 -7.66
CA ILE A 29 50.37 31.08 -6.62
C ILE A 29 50.48 29.61 -7.10
N SER A 30 51.65 29.29 -7.65
CA SER A 30 52.19 27.92 -7.65
C SER A 30 52.83 27.63 -6.28
N PRO A 31 52.44 26.57 -5.54
CA PRO A 31 53.11 26.18 -4.31
C PRO A 31 54.59 25.83 -4.53
N PRO A 32 55.50 26.16 -3.59
CA PRO A 32 56.93 25.84 -3.70
C PRO A 32 57.21 24.34 -3.92
N THR A 33 56.32 23.49 -3.40
CA THR A 33 56.38 22.02 -3.45
C THR A 33 56.27 21.46 -4.87
N ILE A 34 55.57 22.15 -5.79
CA ILE A 34 55.39 21.71 -7.18
C ILE A 34 56.58 22.11 -8.05
N GLN A 35 57.25 23.23 -7.75
CA GLN A 35 58.52 23.59 -8.39
C GLN A 35 59.66 22.61 -8.06
N ILE A 36 59.64 22.00 -6.86
CA ILE A 36 60.60 20.97 -6.45
C ILE A 36 60.39 19.66 -7.25
N LEU A 37 59.14 19.28 -7.55
CA LEU A 37 58.81 18.14 -8.42
C LEU A 37 59.33 18.31 -9.86
N LEU A 38 59.29 19.54 -10.38
CA LEU A 38 59.82 19.88 -11.71
C LEU A 38 61.36 19.91 -11.74
N ARG A 39 62.03 20.25 -10.64
CA ARG A 39 63.51 20.28 -10.56
C ARG A 39 64.17 18.90 -10.45
N ASN A 40 63.44 17.89 -9.95
CA ASN A 40 63.99 16.55 -9.72
C ASN A 40 63.59 15.49 -10.79
N ALA A 41 62.83 15.87 -11.82
CA ALA A 41 62.38 14.95 -12.86
C ALA A 41 63.38 14.82 -14.01
N ASN A 42 64.48 14.08 -13.80
CA ASN A 42 65.46 13.77 -14.86
C ASN A 42 64.97 12.74 -15.90
N LYS A 43 63.66 12.43 -15.97
CA LYS A 43 63.06 11.61 -17.04
C LYS A 43 61.62 12.11 -17.35
N PRO A 44 61.26 12.39 -18.61
CA PRO A 44 59.93 12.91 -18.98
C PRO A 44 58.77 11.98 -18.58
N ASN A 45 58.98 10.65 -18.58
CA ASN A 45 57.95 9.69 -18.19
C ASN A 45 57.59 9.77 -16.69
N SER A 46 58.48 10.18 -15.79
CA SER A 46 58.16 10.20 -14.34
C SER A 46 57.20 11.33 -13.98
N LEU A 47 57.27 12.47 -14.68
CA LEU A 47 56.41 13.61 -14.42
C LEU A 47 54.95 13.35 -14.83
N GLU A 48 54.72 12.67 -15.97
CA GLU A 48 53.38 12.32 -16.43
C GLU A 48 52.66 11.37 -15.44
N PHE A 49 53.37 10.36 -14.92
CA PHE A 49 52.82 9.45 -13.90
C PHE A 49 52.50 10.18 -12.58
N SER A 50 53.37 11.10 -12.14
CA SER A 50 53.12 11.92 -10.95
C SER A 50 51.89 12.82 -11.12
N LEU A 51 51.70 13.43 -12.29
CA LEU A 51 50.52 14.25 -12.59
C LEU A 51 49.22 13.43 -12.59
N VAL A 52 49.22 12.24 -13.21
CA VAL A 52 48.08 11.31 -13.20
C VAL A 52 47.74 10.87 -11.77
N SER A 53 48.75 10.54 -10.96
CA SER A 53 48.55 10.14 -9.56
C SER A 53 47.97 11.28 -8.71
N ALA A 54 48.50 12.50 -8.87
CA ALA A 54 47.99 13.69 -8.19
C ALA A 54 46.53 13.99 -8.57
N LEU A 55 46.18 13.93 -9.86
CA LEU A 55 44.80 14.13 -10.33
C LEU A 55 43.84 13.05 -9.81
N LYS A 56 44.27 11.79 -9.72
CA LYS A 56 43.47 10.71 -9.12
C LYS A 56 43.22 10.96 -7.64
N SER A 57 44.22 11.39 -6.88
CA SER A 57 44.07 11.74 -5.47
C SER A 57 43.06 12.89 -5.27
N ILE A 58 43.18 13.94 -6.09
CA ILE A 58 42.26 15.09 -6.08
C ILE A 58 40.84 14.68 -6.49
N SER A 59 40.70 13.73 -7.42
CA SER A 59 39.38 13.24 -7.86
C SER A 59 38.56 12.57 -6.76
N SER A 60 39.21 12.12 -5.68
CA SER A 60 38.58 11.47 -4.53
C SER A 60 38.18 12.44 -3.42
N SER A 61 38.60 13.71 -3.49
CA SER A 61 38.38 14.71 -2.43
C SER A 61 37.81 16.02 -2.99
N PRO A 62 36.50 16.30 -2.76
CA PRO A 62 35.86 17.54 -3.25
C PRO A 62 36.48 18.84 -2.75
N SER A 63 37.16 18.81 -1.60
CA SER A 63 37.87 19.97 -1.03
C SER A 63 39.11 20.40 -1.83
N LEU A 64 39.64 19.55 -2.72
CA LEU A 64 40.87 19.80 -3.47
C LEU A 64 40.63 20.24 -4.93
N VAL A 65 39.38 20.50 -5.33
CA VAL A 65 39.04 20.88 -6.71
C VAL A 65 39.81 22.12 -7.19
N SER A 66 40.03 23.10 -6.31
CA SER A 66 40.83 24.30 -6.60
C SER A 66 42.28 23.97 -6.95
N HIS A 67 42.89 23.02 -6.25
CA HIS A 67 44.23 22.51 -6.55
C HIS A 67 44.24 21.70 -7.85
N GLY A 68 43.16 20.97 -8.15
CA GLY A 68 42.95 20.29 -9.43
C GLY A 68 42.89 21.27 -10.62
N GLN A 69 42.24 22.42 -10.45
CA GLN A 69 42.19 23.49 -11.44
C GLN A 69 43.57 24.13 -11.67
N GLN A 70 44.34 24.36 -10.60
CA GLN A 70 45.73 24.84 -10.72
C GLN A 70 46.61 23.84 -11.45
N LEU A 71 46.46 22.54 -11.16
CA LEU A 71 47.18 21.47 -11.83
C LEU A 71 46.79 21.37 -13.31
N HIS A 72 45.51 21.56 -13.64
CA HIS A 72 45.05 21.64 -15.03
C HIS A 72 45.72 22.80 -15.78
N CYS A 73 45.82 23.99 -15.19
CA CYS A 73 46.53 25.13 -15.77
C CYS A 73 48.02 24.83 -16.00
N LEU A 74 48.68 24.12 -15.07
CA LEU A 74 50.07 23.70 -15.22
C LEU A 74 50.24 22.71 -16.38
N ILE A 75 49.35 21.72 -16.51
CA ILE A 75 49.34 20.74 -17.60
C ILE A 75 49.25 21.45 -18.97
N LEU A 76 48.39 22.47 -19.08
CA LEU A 76 48.26 23.28 -20.29
C LEU A 76 49.54 24.07 -20.60
N LYS A 77 50.14 24.72 -19.59
CA LYS A 77 51.38 25.51 -19.76
C LYS A 77 52.59 24.66 -20.12
N SER A 78 52.65 23.43 -19.61
CA SER A 78 53.76 22.49 -19.84
C SER A 78 53.64 21.66 -21.12
N GLY A 79 52.55 21.82 -21.90
CA GLY A 79 52.37 21.11 -23.17
C GLY A 79 51.99 19.64 -23.06
N PHE A 80 51.65 19.14 -21.86
CA PHE A 80 51.24 17.76 -21.62
C PHE A 80 49.76 17.48 -21.98
N ASN A 81 49.08 18.45 -22.60
CA ASN A 81 47.66 18.35 -22.94
C ASN A 81 47.35 17.35 -24.05
N SER A 82 48.36 16.85 -24.77
CA SER A 82 48.22 15.85 -25.84
C SER A 82 48.21 14.41 -25.33
N ASN A 83 48.54 14.19 -24.06
CA ASN A 83 48.59 12.87 -23.43
C ASN A 83 47.19 12.40 -22.99
N VAL A 84 46.71 11.30 -23.58
CA VAL A 84 45.37 10.73 -23.34
C VAL A 84 45.16 10.32 -21.87
N PHE A 85 46.19 9.84 -21.17
CA PHE A 85 46.07 9.43 -19.77
C PHE A 85 45.86 10.63 -18.83
N ILE A 86 46.53 11.75 -19.12
CA ILE A 86 46.38 13.00 -18.37
C ILE A 86 45.00 13.61 -18.66
N GLN A 87 44.57 13.63 -19.91
CA GLN A 87 43.22 14.06 -20.30
C GLN A 87 42.13 13.23 -19.60
N ASN A 88 42.23 11.89 -19.62
CA ASN A 88 41.29 11.00 -18.93
C ASN A 88 41.25 11.27 -17.42
N SER A 89 42.41 11.53 -16.80
CA SER A 89 42.49 11.86 -15.38
C SER A 89 41.87 13.23 -15.05
N LEU A 90 42.02 14.22 -15.94
CA LEU A 90 41.37 15.52 -15.82
C LEU A 90 39.86 15.42 -15.97
N ILE A 91 39.37 14.72 -17.01
CA ILE A 91 37.93 14.46 -17.22
C ILE A 91 37.36 13.76 -15.99
N SER A 92 38.04 12.73 -15.46
CA SER A 92 37.63 12.02 -14.24
C SER A 92 37.60 12.93 -13.02
N MET A 93 38.59 13.82 -12.87
CA MET A 93 38.65 14.76 -11.75
C MET A 93 37.48 15.76 -11.79
N TYR A 94 37.22 16.40 -12.93
CA TYR A 94 36.09 17.33 -13.06
C TYR A 94 34.73 16.63 -12.95
N SER A 95 34.60 15.45 -13.58
CA SER A 95 33.39 14.62 -13.57
C SER A 95 33.01 14.20 -12.15
N LYS A 96 33.94 13.62 -11.37
CA LYS A 96 33.66 13.16 -9.99
C LYS A 96 33.31 14.29 -9.01
N ASN A 97 33.68 15.53 -9.33
CA ASN A 97 33.45 16.72 -8.52
C ASN A 97 32.27 17.57 -9.01
N GLY A 98 31.46 17.07 -9.95
CA GLY A 98 30.21 17.71 -10.39
C GLY A 98 30.38 18.82 -11.42
N LEU A 99 31.61 19.13 -11.83
CA LEU A 99 31.93 20.13 -12.85
C LEU A 99 31.85 19.53 -14.25
N LEU A 100 30.67 19.01 -14.62
CA LEU A 100 30.44 18.30 -15.88
C LEU A 100 30.66 19.15 -17.13
N SER A 101 30.42 20.47 -17.06
CA SER A 101 30.71 21.39 -18.17
C SER A 101 32.21 21.48 -18.47
N CYS A 102 33.05 21.57 -17.44
CA CYS A 102 34.51 21.57 -17.57
C CYS A 102 35.00 20.21 -18.10
N ALA A 103 34.45 19.11 -17.59
CA ALA A 103 34.78 17.77 -18.07
C ALA A 103 34.43 17.60 -19.57
N LYS A 104 33.24 18.07 -19.98
CA LYS A 104 32.78 18.03 -21.37
C LYS A 104 33.64 18.90 -22.29
N ALA A 105 34.04 20.09 -21.84
CA ALA A 105 34.92 20.97 -22.60
C ALA A 105 36.28 20.31 -22.88
N ILE A 106 36.87 19.65 -21.88
CA ILE A 106 38.13 18.90 -22.08
C ILE A 106 37.90 17.73 -23.04
N PHE A 107 36.80 17.00 -22.87
CA PHE A 107 36.43 15.88 -23.75
C PHE A 107 36.30 16.32 -25.23
N ASP A 108 35.65 17.45 -25.49
CA ASP A 108 35.44 17.97 -26.86
C ASP A 108 36.72 18.52 -27.51
N LEU A 109 37.66 19.00 -26.69
CA LEU A 109 38.96 19.50 -27.16
C LEU A 109 39.98 18.37 -27.43
N SER A 110 39.71 17.15 -26.96
CA SER A 110 40.61 16.01 -27.11
C SER A 110 40.63 15.49 -28.55
N ARG A 111 41.80 15.54 -29.21
CA ARG A 111 41.99 15.02 -30.57
C ARG A 111 41.97 13.49 -30.68
N LYS A 112 42.25 12.78 -29.58
CA LYS A 112 42.20 11.32 -29.49
C LYS A 112 41.40 10.95 -28.25
N LEU A 113 40.24 10.34 -28.47
CA LEU A 113 39.41 9.78 -27.41
C LEU A 113 39.52 8.25 -27.47
N ASP A 114 39.78 7.64 -26.32
CA ASP A 114 39.75 6.20 -26.16
C ASP A 114 38.47 5.76 -25.44
N ALA A 115 38.20 4.45 -25.38
CA ALA A 115 37.00 3.94 -24.72
C ALA A 115 36.91 4.37 -23.24
N ALA A 116 38.04 4.62 -22.57
CA ALA A 116 38.06 5.10 -21.20
C ALA A 116 37.60 6.56 -21.09
N SER A 117 37.97 7.44 -22.02
CA SER A 117 37.46 8.83 -22.08
C SER A 117 35.94 8.88 -22.11
N TRP A 118 35.33 8.06 -22.98
CA TRP A 118 33.87 7.96 -23.13
C TRP A 118 33.21 7.40 -21.86
N ASN A 119 33.75 6.32 -21.30
CA ASN A 119 33.21 5.68 -20.08
C ASN A 119 33.26 6.61 -18.86
N ILE A 120 34.33 7.40 -18.69
CA ILE A 120 34.46 8.37 -17.60
C ILE A 120 33.39 9.46 -17.69
N MET A 121 33.13 9.94 -18.90
CA MET A 121 32.13 10.99 -19.12
C MET A 121 30.70 10.45 -18.96
N LEU A 122 30.43 9.24 -19.49
CA LEU A 122 29.16 8.52 -19.26
C LEU A 122 28.88 8.33 -17.77
N ALA A 123 29.85 7.83 -17.01
CA ALA A 123 29.72 7.64 -15.57
C ALA A 123 29.48 8.97 -14.82
N GLY A 124 30.07 10.05 -15.32
CA GLY A 124 29.81 11.41 -14.82
C GLY A 124 28.37 11.84 -14.97
N TYR A 125 27.83 11.75 -16.19
CA TYR A 125 26.44 12.13 -16.44
C TYR A 125 25.44 11.27 -15.66
N VAL A 126 25.66 9.95 -15.62
CA VAL A 126 24.82 9.02 -14.85
C VAL A 126 24.81 9.36 -13.35
N ARG A 127 25.98 9.62 -12.76
CA ARG A 127 26.12 9.91 -11.32
C ARG A 127 25.33 11.15 -10.88
N TYR A 128 25.19 12.14 -11.75
CA TYR A 128 24.44 13.37 -11.48
C TYR A 128 23.04 13.38 -12.12
N GLY A 129 22.50 12.21 -12.48
CA GLY A 129 21.13 12.06 -12.98
C GLY A 129 20.87 12.66 -14.37
N ARG A 130 21.90 13.08 -15.12
CA ARG A 130 21.75 13.63 -16.48
C ARG A 130 21.67 12.50 -17.52
N LEU A 131 20.63 11.68 -17.44
CA LEU A 131 20.47 10.49 -18.28
C LEU A 131 20.31 10.81 -19.78
N ARG A 132 19.74 11.97 -20.14
CA ARG A 132 19.64 12.39 -21.54
C ARG A 132 21.01 12.62 -22.17
N ASP A 133 21.86 13.41 -21.52
CA ASP A 133 23.23 13.67 -21.96
C ASP A 133 24.06 12.38 -22.00
N ALA A 134 23.87 11.49 -21.02
CA ALA A 134 24.50 10.17 -21.01
C ALA A 134 24.06 9.32 -22.20
N ASN A 135 22.76 9.28 -22.53
CA ASN A 135 22.23 8.53 -23.65
C ASN A 135 22.75 9.08 -24.99
N GLU A 136 22.80 10.39 -25.18
CA GLU A 136 23.38 11.01 -26.38
C GLU A 136 24.84 10.61 -26.58
N MET A 137 25.62 10.61 -25.50
CA MET A 137 27.00 10.16 -25.51
C MET A 137 27.12 8.67 -25.83
N PHE A 138 26.26 7.84 -25.24
CA PHE A 138 26.27 6.40 -25.44
C PHE A 138 25.98 6.03 -26.90
N VAL A 139 25.03 6.75 -27.52
CA VAL A 139 24.68 6.56 -28.92
C VAL A 139 25.86 6.94 -29.84
N LYS A 140 26.55 8.05 -29.54
CA LYS A 140 27.69 8.56 -30.33
C LYS A 140 29.00 7.76 -30.14
N MET A 141 29.08 6.91 -29.12
CA MET A 141 30.29 6.16 -28.79
C MET A 141 30.67 5.18 -29.93
N PRO A 142 31.90 5.24 -30.49
CA PRO A 142 32.28 4.42 -31.63
C PRO A 142 32.29 2.91 -31.36
N LEU A 143 32.70 2.51 -30.15
CA LEU A 143 32.77 1.12 -29.72
C LEU A 143 32.23 1.01 -28.31
N ARG A 144 31.06 0.38 -28.17
CA ARG A 144 30.43 0.10 -26.88
C ARG A 144 30.98 -1.21 -26.33
N ASN A 145 31.58 -1.15 -25.15
CA ASN A 145 32.11 -2.31 -24.43
C ASN A 145 31.28 -2.61 -23.17
N CYS A 146 31.65 -3.67 -22.45
CA CYS A 146 30.92 -4.10 -21.25
C CYS A 146 30.79 -2.98 -20.20
N VAL A 147 31.81 -2.15 -20.03
CA VAL A 147 31.78 -1.01 -19.09
C VAL A 147 30.75 0.03 -19.51
N SER A 148 30.73 0.44 -20.79
CA SER A 148 29.77 1.43 -21.30
C SER A 148 28.31 0.98 -21.12
N TYR A 149 28.00 -0.27 -21.46
CA TYR A 149 26.66 -0.84 -21.27
C TYR A 149 26.31 -0.94 -19.78
N THR A 150 27.23 -1.42 -18.94
CA THR A 150 27.00 -1.56 -17.49
C THR A 150 26.72 -0.21 -16.84
N THR A 151 27.46 0.83 -17.21
CA THR A 151 27.24 2.19 -16.68
C THR A 151 25.86 2.73 -17.05
N MET A 152 25.41 2.53 -18.29
CA MET A 152 24.07 2.96 -18.71
C MET A 152 22.95 2.15 -18.06
N ILE A 153 23.06 0.82 -18.03
CA ILE A 153 22.07 -0.06 -17.40
C ILE A 153 21.93 0.27 -15.91
N MET A 154 23.04 0.49 -15.20
CA MET A 154 23.04 0.90 -13.80
C MET A 154 22.42 2.28 -13.60
N GLY A 155 22.74 3.25 -14.48
CA GLY A 155 22.15 4.58 -14.42
C GLY A 155 20.65 4.59 -14.61
N LEU A 156 20.15 3.83 -15.58
CA LEU A 156 18.71 3.68 -15.81
C LEU A 156 18.02 3.01 -14.63
N ALA A 157 18.60 1.91 -14.10
CA ALA A 157 18.03 1.21 -12.95
C ALA A 157 18.00 2.07 -11.67
N GLN A 158 19.02 2.90 -11.44
CA GLN A 158 19.08 3.83 -10.30
C GLN A 158 18.03 4.94 -10.37
N ASN A 159 17.59 5.30 -11.57
CA ASN A 159 16.55 6.30 -11.80
C ASN A 159 15.20 5.65 -12.17
N GLU A 160 15.00 4.38 -11.80
CA GLU A 160 13.74 3.63 -11.94
C GLU A 160 13.24 3.37 -13.37
N TYR A 161 14.08 3.61 -14.39
CA TYR A 161 13.81 3.25 -15.79
C TYR A 161 14.14 1.77 -16.05
N TYR A 162 13.49 0.85 -15.34
CA TYR A 162 13.81 -0.59 -15.37
C TYR A 162 13.60 -1.24 -16.74
N GLN A 163 12.58 -0.83 -17.49
CA GLN A 163 12.31 -1.36 -18.83
C GLN A 163 13.41 -0.99 -19.82
N ASP A 164 13.88 0.25 -19.79
CA ASP A 164 14.96 0.73 -20.66
C ASP A 164 16.28 0.04 -20.31
N ALA A 165 16.54 -0.19 -19.02
CA ALA A 165 17.71 -0.95 -18.55
C ALA A 165 17.69 -2.39 -19.11
N ILE A 166 16.53 -3.05 -19.09
CA ILE A 166 16.34 -4.38 -19.67
C ILE A 166 16.49 -4.34 -21.21
N GLY A 167 16.01 -3.28 -21.86
CA GLY A 167 16.20 -3.03 -23.30
C GLY A 167 17.68 -2.97 -23.68
N LEU A 168 18.46 -2.15 -22.98
CA LEU A 168 19.92 -2.05 -23.20
C LEU A 168 20.66 -3.35 -22.91
N PHE A 169 20.21 -4.14 -21.94
CA PHE A 169 20.78 -5.47 -21.70
C PHE A 169 20.55 -6.43 -22.89
N ARG A 170 19.38 -6.36 -23.54
CA ARG A 170 19.12 -7.15 -24.75
C ARG A 170 20.00 -6.69 -25.91
N GLU A 171 20.17 -5.38 -26.10
CA GLU A 171 21.09 -4.80 -27.10
C GLU A 171 22.54 -5.23 -26.86
N MET A 172 23.01 -5.18 -25.61
CA MET A 172 24.34 -5.63 -25.20
C MET A 172 24.61 -7.07 -25.65
N ARG A 173 23.65 -7.97 -25.41
CA ARG A 173 23.73 -9.38 -25.78
C ARG A 173 23.67 -9.58 -27.30
N PHE A 174 22.80 -8.84 -27.99
CA PHE A 174 22.71 -8.89 -29.45
C PHE A 174 24.01 -8.43 -30.12
N SER A 175 24.68 -7.45 -29.52
CA SER A 175 26.00 -6.95 -29.95
C SER A 175 27.16 -7.88 -29.60
N GLY A 176 26.89 -9.05 -28.99
CA GLY A 176 27.92 -10.02 -28.60
C GLY A 176 28.75 -9.61 -27.38
N VAL A 177 28.37 -8.56 -26.65
CA VAL A 177 29.10 -8.09 -25.46
C VAL A 177 28.68 -8.93 -24.26
N ILE A 178 29.65 -9.60 -23.62
CA ILE A 178 29.40 -10.50 -22.50
C ILE A 178 29.11 -9.69 -21.22
N PRO A 179 27.96 -9.89 -20.55
CA PRO A 179 27.63 -9.25 -19.28
C PRO A 179 28.58 -9.67 -18.16
N GLY A 180 29.05 -8.70 -17.37
CA GLY A 180 29.84 -8.95 -16.17
C GLY A 180 28.96 -9.19 -14.93
N GLU A 181 29.61 -9.43 -13.78
CA GLU A 181 28.93 -9.66 -12.50
C GLU A 181 28.02 -8.49 -12.08
N VAL A 182 28.50 -7.25 -12.20
CA VAL A 182 27.76 -6.04 -11.83
C VAL A 182 26.58 -5.84 -12.78
N THR A 183 26.79 -6.04 -14.09
CA THR A 183 25.72 -5.98 -15.09
C THR A 183 24.62 -6.97 -14.75
N MET A 184 24.99 -8.23 -14.46
CA MET A 184 24.02 -9.27 -14.14
C MET A 184 23.26 -8.96 -12.86
N ALA A 185 23.93 -8.53 -11.80
CA ALA A 185 23.31 -8.10 -10.55
C ALA A 185 22.26 -6.99 -10.77
N THR A 186 22.63 -5.93 -11.49
CA THR A 186 21.73 -4.81 -11.82
C THR A 186 20.54 -5.26 -12.66
N VAL A 187 20.78 -6.07 -13.69
CA VAL A 187 19.71 -6.57 -14.58
C VAL A 187 18.75 -7.46 -13.82
N ILE A 188 19.24 -8.38 -12.99
CA ILE A 188 18.41 -9.23 -12.14
C ILE A 188 17.51 -8.37 -11.22
N SER A 189 18.08 -7.33 -10.61
CA SER A 189 17.33 -6.38 -9.78
C SER A 189 16.24 -5.64 -10.58
N ALA A 190 16.55 -5.17 -11.79
CA ALA A 190 15.58 -4.52 -12.67
C ALA A 190 14.44 -5.47 -13.09
N TYR A 191 14.76 -6.73 -13.42
CA TYR A 191 13.75 -7.74 -13.75
C TYR A 191 12.88 -8.13 -12.55
N ALA A 192 13.37 -8.00 -11.31
CA ALA A 192 12.57 -8.23 -10.10
C ALA A 192 11.51 -7.13 -9.86
N ARG A 193 11.66 -5.97 -10.50
CA ARG A 193 10.78 -4.78 -10.35
C ARG A 193 9.75 -4.65 -11.48
N VAL A 194 9.80 -5.53 -12.49
CA VAL A 194 8.98 -5.46 -13.71
C VAL A 194 7.99 -6.62 -13.77
N ASP A 195 6.76 -6.36 -14.24
CA ASP A 195 5.71 -7.36 -14.40
C ASP A 195 6.14 -8.52 -15.32
N GLY A 196 5.84 -9.76 -14.90
CA GLY A 196 6.23 -11.00 -15.60
C GLY A 196 7.47 -11.72 -15.04
N VAL A 197 7.86 -11.43 -13.80
CA VAL A 197 9.04 -11.95 -13.08
C VAL A 197 9.23 -13.48 -13.24
N ARG A 198 8.16 -14.27 -13.24
CA ARG A 198 8.22 -15.75 -13.22
C ARG A 198 8.86 -16.38 -14.45
N ARG A 199 8.64 -15.83 -15.66
CA ARG A 199 9.30 -16.34 -16.88
C ARG A 199 10.75 -15.88 -16.95
N SER A 200 11.00 -14.64 -16.51
CA SER A 200 12.31 -14.02 -16.51
C SER A 200 13.28 -14.67 -15.52
N SER A 201 12.79 -15.18 -14.38
CA SER A 201 13.64 -15.78 -13.33
C SER A 201 14.41 -17.01 -13.78
N LYS A 202 13.73 -17.98 -14.42
CA LYS A 202 14.39 -19.17 -14.98
C LYS A 202 15.35 -18.83 -16.11
N PHE A 203 14.97 -17.89 -16.97
CA PHE A 203 15.83 -17.42 -18.06
C PHE A 203 17.14 -16.81 -17.52
N LEU A 204 17.03 -15.88 -16.56
CA LEU A 204 18.20 -15.22 -15.98
C LEU A 204 19.08 -16.20 -15.19
N HIS A 205 18.48 -17.13 -14.44
CA HIS A 205 19.23 -18.18 -13.76
C HIS A 205 20.02 -19.05 -14.75
N GLY A 206 19.38 -19.54 -15.82
CA GLY A 206 20.07 -20.30 -16.87
C GLY A 206 21.20 -19.51 -17.54
N LEU A 207 21.01 -18.19 -17.73
CA LEU A 207 22.04 -17.31 -18.26
C LEU A 207 23.23 -17.15 -17.29
N VAL A 208 22.98 -16.97 -16.00
CA VAL A 208 24.03 -16.89 -14.96
C VAL A 208 24.87 -18.17 -14.93
N LEU A 209 24.24 -19.34 -15.03
CA LEU A 209 24.94 -20.62 -15.13
C LEU A 209 25.81 -20.69 -16.38
N LYS A 210 25.25 -20.33 -17.55
CA LYS A 210 25.98 -20.32 -18.83
C LYS A 210 27.20 -19.37 -18.81
N LEU A 211 27.09 -18.25 -18.09
CA LEU A 211 28.18 -17.27 -17.95
C LEU A 211 29.20 -17.65 -16.86
N GLY A 212 28.97 -18.71 -16.09
CA GLY A 212 29.86 -19.11 -15.00
C GLY A 212 29.84 -18.17 -13.79
N LEU A 213 28.79 -17.34 -13.65
CA LEU A 213 28.71 -16.29 -12.62
C LEU A 213 27.97 -16.75 -11.33
N HIS A 214 27.54 -18.01 -11.27
CA HIS A 214 26.73 -18.56 -10.18
C HIS A 214 27.45 -18.62 -8.83
N ALA A 215 28.78 -18.80 -8.82
CA ALA A 215 29.57 -18.87 -7.59
C ALA A 215 29.76 -17.49 -6.92
N LEU A 216 29.48 -16.39 -7.63
CA LEU A 216 29.65 -15.05 -7.10
C LEU A 216 28.48 -14.68 -6.19
N VAL A 217 28.78 -14.43 -4.90
CA VAL A 217 27.76 -14.13 -3.86
C VAL A 217 26.83 -13.00 -4.28
N ILE A 218 27.33 -11.95 -4.95
CA ILE A 218 26.52 -10.82 -5.42
C ILE A 218 25.47 -11.24 -6.46
N VAL A 219 25.81 -12.13 -7.39
CA VAL A 219 24.89 -12.58 -8.44
C VAL A 219 23.91 -13.59 -7.86
N ALA A 220 24.39 -14.55 -7.07
CA ALA A 220 23.55 -15.54 -6.40
C ALA A 220 22.53 -14.88 -5.46
N THR A 221 22.94 -13.89 -4.65
CA THR A 221 22.04 -13.16 -3.74
C THR A 221 20.92 -12.44 -4.51
N ASN A 222 21.25 -11.81 -5.65
CA ASN A 222 20.23 -11.17 -6.49
C ASN A 222 19.29 -12.18 -7.15
N LEU A 223 19.78 -13.37 -7.54
CA LEU A 223 18.93 -14.44 -8.04
C LEU A 223 17.98 -14.98 -6.97
N VAL A 224 18.45 -15.16 -5.73
CA VAL A 224 17.58 -15.53 -4.59
C VAL A 224 16.48 -14.48 -4.43
N HIS A 225 16.84 -13.18 -4.41
CA HIS A 225 15.86 -12.09 -4.35
C HIS A 225 14.83 -12.15 -5.48
N LEU A 226 15.27 -12.38 -6.73
CA LEU A 226 14.38 -12.52 -7.89
C LEU A 226 13.40 -13.69 -7.71
N TYR A 227 13.86 -14.83 -7.19
CA TYR A 227 12.99 -15.97 -6.93
C TYR A 227 11.96 -15.70 -5.82
N CYS A 228 12.37 -15.02 -4.75
CA CYS A 228 11.46 -14.55 -3.71
C CYS A 228 10.36 -13.63 -4.27
N MET A 229 10.71 -12.65 -5.10
CA MET A 229 9.75 -11.74 -5.74
C MET A 229 8.84 -12.44 -6.77
N SER A 230 9.28 -13.55 -7.35
CA SER A 230 8.49 -14.35 -8.29
C SER A 230 7.52 -15.36 -7.65
N SER A 231 7.34 -15.29 -6.32
CA SER A 231 6.56 -16.25 -5.53
C SER A 231 7.03 -17.71 -5.70
N CYS A 232 8.32 -17.92 -5.92
CA CYS A 232 8.94 -19.24 -6.08
C CYS A 232 9.93 -19.53 -4.94
N LEU A 233 9.45 -19.46 -3.69
CA LEU A 233 10.28 -19.59 -2.48
C LEU A 233 11.04 -20.92 -2.37
N GLY A 234 10.47 -22.03 -2.86
CA GLY A 234 11.17 -23.32 -2.88
C GLY A 234 12.45 -23.30 -3.71
N LEU A 235 12.41 -22.69 -4.90
CA LEU A 235 13.60 -22.53 -5.76
C LEU A 235 14.59 -21.52 -5.17
N ALA A 236 14.09 -20.45 -4.54
CA ALA A 236 14.94 -19.51 -3.81
C ALA A 236 15.72 -20.23 -2.71
N ARG A 237 15.05 -21.13 -1.96
CA ARG A 237 15.66 -21.87 -0.86
C ARG A 237 16.75 -22.83 -1.34
N ILE A 238 16.47 -23.61 -2.38
CA ILE A 238 17.44 -24.53 -2.97
C ILE A 238 18.69 -23.76 -3.41
N LEU A 239 18.50 -22.67 -4.17
CA LEU A 239 19.62 -21.84 -4.63
C LEU A 239 20.42 -21.26 -3.46
N PHE A 240 19.73 -20.82 -2.40
CA PHE A 240 20.37 -20.29 -1.20
C PHE A 240 21.22 -21.34 -0.47
N ASP A 241 20.72 -22.57 -0.35
CA ASP A 241 21.45 -23.67 0.30
C ASP A 241 22.66 -24.13 -0.54
N GLU A 242 22.59 -24.03 -1.88
CA GLU A 242 23.70 -24.31 -2.80
C GLU A 242 24.81 -23.24 -2.79
N MET A 243 24.58 -22.06 -2.22
CA MET A 243 25.60 -21.01 -2.14
C MET A 243 26.78 -21.44 -1.24
N ILE A 244 27.96 -21.54 -1.86
CA ILE A 244 29.23 -21.86 -1.19
C ILE A 244 29.56 -20.80 -0.12
N GLU A 245 29.47 -19.53 -0.51
CA GLU A 245 29.68 -18.39 0.39
C GLU A 245 28.36 -17.64 0.60
N ARG A 246 28.03 -17.37 1.87
CA ARG A 246 26.84 -16.62 2.28
C ARG A 246 27.25 -15.51 3.22
N ASN A 247 26.88 -14.27 2.89
CA ASN A 247 27.04 -13.12 3.77
C ASN A 247 25.69 -12.75 4.42
N VAL A 248 25.71 -11.87 5.42
CA VAL A 248 24.49 -11.44 6.14
C VAL A 248 23.41 -10.92 5.19
N VAL A 249 23.80 -10.24 4.10
CA VAL A 249 22.87 -9.76 3.07
C VAL A 249 22.12 -10.91 2.39
N SER A 250 22.80 -11.99 2.00
CA SER A 250 22.17 -13.16 1.39
C SER A 250 21.17 -13.85 2.32
N TRP A 251 21.51 -13.93 3.62
CA TRP A 251 20.61 -14.44 4.65
C TRP A 251 19.37 -13.55 4.81
N ASN A 252 19.57 -12.23 4.89
CA ASN A 252 18.48 -11.24 5.04
C ASN A 252 17.53 -11.24 3.83
N VAL A 253 18.04 -11.44 2.61
CA VAL A 253 17.21 -11.57 1.40
C VAL A 253 16.29 -12.78 1.50
N MET A 254 16.83 -13.94 1.90
CA MET A 254 16.03 -15.16 2.04
C MET A 254 15.03 -15.05 3.21
N LEU A 255 15.44 -14.43 4.32
CA LEU A 255 14.59 -14.14 5.47
C LEU A 255 13.38 -13.28 5.08
N ASN A 256 13.63 -12.17 4.39
CA ASN A 256 12.58 -11.29 3.88
C ASN A 256 11.66 -12.01 2.88
N GLY A 257 12.21 -12.92 2.07
CA GLY A 257 11.44 -13.78 1.18
C GLY A 257 10.39 -14.63 1.92
N TYR A 258 10.78 -15.29 3.01
CA TYR A 258 9.85 -16.06 3.84
C TYR A 258 8.81 -15.17 4.54
N VAL A 259 9.25 -14.02 5.07
CA VAL A 259 8.36 -13.04 5.72
C VAL A 259 7.28 -12.54 4.76
N LYS A 260 7.66 -12.07 3.56
CA LYS A 260 6.70 -11.66 2.52
C LYS A 260 5.82 -12.79 2.01
N GLY A 261 6.27 -14.04 2.15
CA GLY A 261 5.48 -15.22 1.85
C GLY A 261 4.49 -15.61 2.97
N GLY A 262 4.47 -14.91 4.10
CA GLY A 262 3.66 -15.25 5.27
C GLY A 262 4.14 -16.48 6.05
N LEU A 263 5.32 -17.02 5.71
CA LEU A 263 5.89 -18.25 6.29
C LEU A 263 6.81 -17.91 7.48
N VAL A 264 6.25 -17.29 8.52
CA VAL A 264 7.03 -16.74 9.63
C VAL A 264 7.80 -17.78 10.44
N ASP A 265 7.28 -19.02 10.57
CA ASP A 265 7.99 -20.08 11.29
C ASP A 265 9.24 -20.56 10.53
N SER A 266 9.17 -20.69 9.21
CA SER A 266 10.35 -20.96 8.38
C SER A 266 11.33 -19.80 8.38
N ALA A 267 10.83 -18.56 8.43
CA ALA A 267 11.67 -17.38 8.62
C ALA A 267 12.41 -17.42 9.97
N ARG A 268 11.73 -17.87 11.04
CA ARG A 268 12.30 -18.01 12.38
C ARG A 268 13.43 -19.04 12.43
N GLU A 269 13.23 -20.20 11.81
CA GLU A 269 14.27 -21.22 11.69
C GLU A 269 15.50 -20.69 10.94
N LEU A 270 15.29 -20.01 9.82
CA LEU A 270 16.38 -19.40 9.06
C LEU A 270 17.09 -18.31 9.87
N PHE A 271 16.34 -17.47 10.60
CA PHE A 271 16.87 -16.41 11.43
C PHE A 271 17.86 -16.94 12.48
N GLU A 272 17.52 -18.03 13.16
CA GLU A 272 18.42 -18.64 14.15
C GLU A 272 19.78 -19.03 13.54
N GLY A 273 19.79 -19.48 12.28
CA GLY A 273 21.01 -19.83 11.54
C GLY A 273 21.88 -18.66 11.06
N ILE A 274 21.42 -17.40 11.15
CA ILE A 274 22.18 -16.25 10.63
C ILE A 274 23.43 -15.99 11.49
N PRO A 275 24.65 -16.02 10.91
CA PRO A 275 25.87 -15.64 11.61
C PRO A 275 25.96 -14.12 11.76
N GLY A 276 26.24 -13.62 12.97
CA GLY A 276 26.45 -12.19 13.19
C GLY A 276 25.25 -11.31 12.83
N LYS A 277 24.04 -11.70 13.27
CA LYS A 277 22.76 -10.99 13.07
C LYS A 277 22.91 -9.48 13.24
N ASP A 278 22.56 -8.71 12.22
CA ASP A 278 22.55 -7.25 12.25
C ASP A 278 21.14 -6.70 12.51
N VAL A 279 21.03 -5.38 12.67
CA VAL A 279 19.74 -4.69 12.91
C VAL A 279 18.70 -5.02 11.83
N VAL A 280 19.13 -5.28 10.59
CA VAL A 280 18.25 -5.64 9.47
C VAL A 280 17.71 -7.05 9.63
N SER A 281 18.54 -8.02 10.05
CA SER A 281 18.10 -9.39 10.37
C SER A 281 17.00 -9.36 11.43
N TRP A 282 17.23 -8.62 12.54
CA TRP A 282 16.28 -8.49 13.64
C TRP A 282 14.99 -7.79 13.20
N GLY A 283 15.12 -6.67 12.49
CA GLY A 283 13.95 -5.93 11.99
C GLY A 283 13.07 -6.76 11.07
N THR A 284 13.68 -7.51 10.15
CA THR A 284 12.94 -8.34 9.18
C THR A 284 12.13 -9.43 9.88
N ILE A 285 12.70 -10.12 10.88
CA ILE A 285 11.95 -11.17 11.58
C ILE A 285 10.86 -10.59 12.50
N ILE A 286 11.12 -9.46 13.15
CA ILE A 286 10.13 -8.77 13.98
C ILE A 286 8.94 -8.31 13.13
N ASP A 287 9.20 -7.67 11.99
CA ASP A 287 8.18 -7.29 11.00
C ASP A 287 7.36 -8.51 10.54
N GLY A 288 8.00 -9.64 10.27
CA GLY A 288 7.28 -10.86 9.91
C GLY A 288 6.33 -11.39 11.00
N TYR A 289 6.73 -11.31 12.27
CA TYR A 289 5.83 -11.67 13.38
C TYR A 289 4.68 -10.66 13.54
N VAL A 290 4.96 -9.37 13.34
CA VAL A 290 3.97 -8.30 13.35
C VAL A 290 2.92 -8.50 12.25
N GLN A 291 3.35 -8.74 11.00
CA GLN A 291 2.44 -8.91 9.85
C GLN A 291 1.48 -10.10 9.99
N VAL A 292 1.89 -11.15 10.72
CA VAL A 292 1.07 -12.35 10.97
C VAL A 292 0.25 -12.22 12.27
N GLY A 293 0.31 -11.07 12.97
CA GLY A 293 -0.43 -10.83 14.22
C GLY A 293 0.12 -11.58 15.44
N ARG A 294 1.36 -12.08 15.37
CA ARG A 294 2.07 -12.77 16.46
C ARG A 294 2.99 -11.78 17.19
N VAL A 295 2.38 -10.69 17.66
CA VAL A 295 3.11 -9.54 18.22
C VAL A 295 3.96 -9.93 19.42
N ARG A 296 3.47 -10.81 20.31
CA ARG A 296 4.22 -11.24 21.51
C ARG A 296 5.59 -11.82 21.19
N GLU A 297 5.68 -12.69 20.19
CA GLU A 297 6.95 -13.25 19.74
C GLU A 297 7.85 -12.18 19.12
N GLY A 298 7.29 -11.28 18.30
CA GLY A 298 8.04 -10.12 17.78
C GLY A 298 8.64 -9.26 18.89
N LEU A 299 7.89 -9.02 19.97
CA LEU A 299 8.35 -8.29 21.15
C LEU A 299 9.45 -9.02 21.92
N ALA A 300 9.37 -10.34 22.04
CA ALA A 300 10.42 -11.14 22.68
C ALA A 300 11.74 -11.03 21.90
N LEU A 301 11.69 -11.05 20.57
CA LEU A 301 12.86 -10.86 19.71
C LEU A 301 13.44 -9.46 19.82
N TYR A 302 12.58 -8.45 19.92
CA TYR A 302 13.00 -7.09 20.19
C TYR A 302 13.79 -6.98 21.52
N CYS A 303 13.29 -7.61 22.59
CA CYS A 303 13.99 -7.65 23.87
C CYS A 303 15.36 -8.36 23.76
N ASP A 304 15.45 -9.49 23.05
CA ASP A 304 16.73 -10.20 22.86
C ASP A 304 17.74 -9.38 22.05
N MET A 305 17.29 -8.72 20.98
CA MET A 305 18.11 -7.79 20.20
C MET A 305 18.75 -6.73 21.10
N ARG A 306 17.97 -6.17 22.03
CA ARG A 306 18.42 -5.14 22.96
C ARG A 306 19.41 -5.69 24.01
N HIS A 307 19.18 -6.90 24.52
CA HIS A 307 20.13 -7.55 25.42
C HIS A 307 21.50 -7.79 24.77
N ARG A 308 21.54 -7.91 23.44
CA ARG A 308 22.78 -8.01 22.66
C ARG A 308 23.42 -6.65 22.33
N GLY A 309 22.86 -5.55 22.83
CA GLY A 309 23.40 -4.20 22.64
C GLY A 309 23.11 -3.56 21.28
N LEU A 310 22.20 -4.15 20.49
CA LEU A 310 21.73 -3.55 19.25
C LEU A 310 20.53 -2.64 19.53
N TYR A 311 20.49 -1.49 18.86
CA TYR A 311 19.42 -0.51 18.99
C TYR A 311 18.51 -0.53 17.75
N PRO A 312 17.18 -0.42 17.93
CA PRO A 312 16.25 -0.36 16.80
C PRO A 312 16.48 0.88 15.96
N ASN A 313 16.21 0.76 14.67
CA ASN A 313 16.04 1.92 13.81
C ASN A 313 14.63 2.50 13.95
N GLU A 314 14.44 3.68 13.38
CA GLU A 314 13.18 4.43 13.40
C GLU A 314 11.99 3.61 12.84
N VAL A 315 12.23 2.90 11.74
CA VAL A 315 11.25 2.06 11.04
C VAL A 315 10.75 0.93 11.94
N MET A 316 11.66 0.20 12.59
CA MET A 316 11.30 -0.90 13.50
C MET A 316 10.44 -0.44 14.68
N ILE A 317 10.68 0.77 15.21
CA ILE A 317 9.88 1.33 16.29
C ILE A 317 8.45 1.58 15.84
N VAL A 318 8.25 2.12 14.64
CA VAL A 318 6.90 2.37 14.12
C VAL A 318 6.17 1.09 13.76
N ASP A 319 6.84 0.11 13.16
CA ASP A 319 6.22 -1.17 12.83
C ASP A 319 5.69 -1.86 14.10
N ILE A 320 6.50 -1.87 15.17
CA ILE A 320 6.09 -2.46 16.46
C ILE A 320 4.95 -1.67 17.11
N ILE A 321 5.01 -0.33 17.16
CA ILE A 321 3.95 0.48 17.77
C ILE A 321 2.63 0.32 17.00
N SER A 322 2.71 0.30 15.67
CA SER A 322 1.54 0.07 14.80
C SER A 322 0.91 -1.29 15.07
N ALA A 323 1.73 -2.34 15.21
CA ALA A 323 1.28 -3.67 15.57
C ALA A 323 0.57 -3.70 16.94
N CYS A 324 1.16 -3.03 17.94
CA CYS A 324 0.56 -2.90 19.25
C CYS A 324 -0.80 -2.19 19.19
N GLY A 325 -0.96 -1.20 18.30
CA GLY A 325 -2.23 -0.51 18.09
C GLY A 325 -3.30 -1.41 17.47
N GLN A 326 -2.94 -2.16 16.42
CA GLN A 326 -3.84 -3.10 15.74
C GLN A 326 -4.40 -4.17 16.69
N ASP A 327 -3.55 -4.73 17.54
CA ASP A 327 -3.91 -5.78 18.50
C ASP A 327 -4.41 -5.26 19.86
N ALA A 328 -4.57 -3.93 19.99
CA ALA A 328 -4.92 -3.22 21.22
C ALA A 328 -4.04 -3.61 22.43
N LYS A 329 -2.74 -3.82 22.20
CA LYS A 329 -1.72 -4.13 23.23
C LYS A 329 -1.21 -2.85 23.88
N PHE A 330 -2.03 -2.28 24.74
CA PHE A 330 -1.77 -0.98 25.37
C PHE A 330 -0.47 -0.95 26.20
N ILE A 331 -0.25 -1.95 27.07
CA ILE A 331 0.89 -1.97 27.99
C ILE A 331 2.21 -2.06 27.22
N GLU A 332 2.27 -2.97 26.25
CA GLU A 332 3.45 -3.17 25.43
C GLU A 332 3.73 -1.92 24.58
N GLY A 333 2.71 -1.36 23.90
CA GLY A 333 2.89 -0.14 23.12
C GLY A 333 3.35 1.07 23.94
N GLN A 334 2.91 1.21 25.20
CA GLN A 334 3.44 2.22 26.11
C GLN A 334 4.94 2.05 26.41
N GLN A 335 5.42 0.81 26.54
CA GLN A 335 6.85 0.56 26.74
C GLN A 335 7.67 0.99 25.52
N PHE A 336 7.14 0.77 24.31
CA PHE A 336 7.77 1.23 23.07
C PHE A 336 7.72 2.74 22.90
N HIS A 337 6.65 3.39 23.32
CA HIS A 337 6.60 4.84 23.39
C HIS A 337 7.68 5.38 24.35
N ALA A 338 7.78 4.86 25.57
CA ALA A 338 8.81 5.28 26.53
C ALA A 338 10.24 5.10 25.99
N LEU A 339 10.45 4.02 25.24
CA LEU A 339 11.71 3.76 24.54
C LEU A 339 11.96 4.76 23.41
N ALA A 340 10.96 5.06 22.58
CA ALA A 340 11.07 6.05 21.51
C ALA A 340 11.49 7.42 22.07
N LEU A 341 10.97 7.80 23.24
CA LEU A 341 11.40 8.99 23.97
C LEU A 341 12.88 8.90 24.40
N LYS A 342 13.29 7.77 24.97
CA LYS A 342 14.66 7.55 25.46
C LYS A 342 15.72 7.60 24.34
N ILE A 343 15.38 7.10 23.15
CA ILE A 343 16.29 7.10 21.99
C ILE A 343 16.25 8.45 21.26
N GLY A 344 15.24 9.29 21.53
CA GLY A 344 15.07 10.60 20.88
C GLY A 344 14.28 10.54 19.56
N PHE A 345 13.56 9.44 19.31
CA PHE A 345 12.74 9.26 18.11
C PHE A 345 11.45 10.10 18.09
N LYS A 346 11.03 10.72 19.21
CA LYS A 346 9.88 11.65 19.25
C LYS A 346 10.03 12.85 18.31
N ARG A 347 11.27 13.18 17.91
CA ARG A 347 11.54 14.30 16.99
C ARG A 347 11.14 14.02 15.54
N TYR A 348 10.82 12.77 15.21
CA TYR A 348 10.43 12.39 13.86
C TYR A 348 8.91 12.38 13.74
N ASP A 349 8.39 13.11 12.76
CA ASP A 349 6.96 13.38 12.63
C ASP A 349 6.15 12.10 12.38
N PHE A 350 6.72 11.14 11.66
CA PHE A 350 6.06 9.86 11.38
C PHE A 350 5.92 8.97 12.63
N VAL A 351 6.89 9.02 13.55
CA VAL A 351 6.80 8.32 14.84
C VAL A 351 5.70 8.95 15.69
N GLN A 352 5.59 10.28 15.66
CA GLN A 352 4.56 11.00 16.40
C GLN A 352 3.15 10.68 15.88
N ALA A 353 2.93 10.69 14.56
CA ALA A 353 1.66 10.29 13.96
C ALA A 353 1.29 8.83 14.31
N THR A 354 2.28 7.93 14.34
CA THR A 354 2.11 6.54 14.75
C THR A 354 1.68 6.42 16.21
N LEU A 355 2.28 7.20 17.12
CA LEU A 355 1.90 7.21 18.54
C LEU A 355 0.48 7.72 18.76
N VAL A 356 0.08 8.77 18.06
CA VAL A 356 -1.31 9.28 18.07
C VAL A 356 -2.27 8.19 17.60
N HIS A 357 -1.96 7.53 16.47
CA HIS A 357 -2.77 6.43 15.96
C HIS A 357 -2.87 5.28 16.97
N PHE A 358 -1.75 4.86 17.55
CA PHE A 358 -1.68 3.80 18.56
C PHE A 358 -2.64 4.07 19.73
N TYR A 359 -2.52 5.22 20.38
CA TYR A 359 -3.38 5.55 21.53
C TYR A 359 -4.86 5.60 21.13
N ALA A 360 -5.18 6.17 19.97
CA ALA A 360 -6.56 6.21 19.49
C ALA A 360 -7.12 4.81 19.17
N THR A 361 -6.32 3.91 18.60
CA THR A 361 -6.72 2.51 18.35
C THR A 361 -6.93 1.71 19.64
N CYS A 362 -6.17 2.04 20.69
CA CYS A 362 -6.33 1.48 22.03
C CYS A 362 -7.51 2.09 22.83
N GLN A 363 -8.33 2.96 22.21
CA GLN A 363 -9.46 3.67 22.85
C GLN A 363 -9.04 4.68 23.93
N GLU A 364 -7.77 5.07 23.96
CA GLU A 364 -7.21 6.04 24.90
C GLU A 364 -7.11 7.41 24.23
N VAL A 365 -8.26 8.00 23.92
CA VAL A 365 -8.37 9.25 23.13
C VAL A 365 -7.66 10.42 23.82
N GLU A 366 -7.74 10.53 25.14
CA GLU A 366 -7.06 11.60 25.89
C GLU A 366 -5.54 11.55 25.71
N LEU A 367 -4.95 10.35 25.75
CA LEU A 367 -3.51 10.17 25.52
C LEU A 367 -3.14 10.44 24.06
N ALA A 368 -4.02 10.13 23.11
CA ALA A 368 -3.83 10.47 21.70
C ALA A 368 -3.81 11.99 21.48
N CYS A 369 -4.75 12.73 22.10
CA CYS A 369 -4.80 14.19 22.07
C CYS A 369 -3.55 14.80 22.73
N LEU A 370 -3.09 14.26 23.87
CA LEU A 370 -1.85 14.71 24.51
C LEU A 370 -0.63 14.52 23.61
N GLN A 371 -0.53 13.39 22.90
CA GLN A 371 0.55 13.20 21.93
C GLN A 371 0.44 14.16 20.75
N PHE A 372 -0.77 14.45 20.28
CA PHE A 372 -0.96 15.43 19.21
C PHE A 372 -0.52 16.84 19.65
N GLU A 373 -0.89 17.28 20.84
CA GLU A 373 -0.51 18.60 21.40
C GLU A 373 1.00 18.74 21.60
N GLU A 374 1.67 17.65 21.99
CA GLU A 374 3.12 17.60 22.17
C GLU A 374 3.90 17.48 20.84
N GLY A 375 3.22 17.19 19.73
CA GLY A 375 3.80 16.96 18.42
C GLY A 375 4.01 18.23 17.59
N ASN A 376 4.75 18.13 16.49
CA ASN A 376 4.84 19.21 15.51
C ASN A 376 3.53 19.27 14.69
N LYS A 377 2.81 20.39 14.80
CA LYS A 377 1.52 20.62 14.13
C LYS A 377 1.66 21.04 12.65
N ASP A 378 2.87 21.26 12.16
CA ASP A 378 3.12 21.58 10.75
C ASP A 378 2.86 20.38 9.81
N HIS A 379 2.80 19.15 10.35
CA HIS A 379 2.68 17.93 9.54
C HIS A 379 1.26 17.37 9.53
N VAL A 380 0.66 17.31 8.33
CA VAL A 380 -0.70 16.81 8.07
C VAL A 380 -0.93 15.37 8.59
N ALA A 381 0.12 14.54 8.63
CA ALA A 381 0.04 13.14 9.09
C ALA A 381 -0.48 12.99 10.53
N CYS A 382 -0.05 13.86 11.46
CA CYS A 382 -0.50 13.81 12.86
C CYS A 382 -1.97 14.19 13.01
N TRP A 383 -2.41 15.21 12.26
CA TRP A 383 -3.82 15.63 12.19
C TRP A 383 -4.69 14.49 11.64
N ASN A 384 -4.28 13.90 10.52
CA ASN A 384 -4.94 12.77 9.90
C ASN A 384 -5.05 11.56 10.84
N ALA A 385 -3.99 11.25 11.58
CA ALA A 385 -3.99 10.17 12.57
C ALA A 385 -5.00 10.41 13.71
N LEU A 386 -5.06 11.64 14.25
CA LEU A 386 -6.01 11.96 15.32
C LEU A 386 -7.45 12.00 14.82
N ILE A 387 -7.71 12.59 13.63
CA ILE A 387 -9.04 12.59 12.99
C ILE A 387 -9.56 11.16 12.82
N ALA A 388 -8.75 10.27 12.22
CA ALA A 388 -9.12 8.87 12.04
C ALA A 388 -9.38 8.17 13.39
N GLY A 389 -8.57 8.51 14.40
CA GLY A 389 -8.73 8.05 15.78
C GLY A 389 -10.05 8.47 16.42
N LEU A 390 -10.40 9.74 16.33
CA LEU A 390 -11.65 10.31 16.87
C LEU A 390 -12.88 9.70 16.18
N ILE A 391 -12.84 9.59 14.85
CA ILE A 391 -13.89 8.94 14.04
C ILE A 391 -14.13 7.50 14.50
N ARG A 392 -13.04 6.72 14.69
CA ARG A 392 -13.11 5.33 15.15
C ARG A 392 -13.74 5.21 16.55
N ASN A 393 -13.49 6.18 17.42
CA ASN A 393 -14.08 6.25 18.77
C ASN A 393 -15.46 6.94 18.79
N ARG A 394 -16.10 7.13 17.63
CA ARG A 394 -17.44 7.75 17.46
C ARG A 394 -17.51 9.22 17.92
N MET A 395 -16.37 9.90 18.02
CA MET A 395 -16.23 11.31 18.37
C MET A 395 -16.13 12.18 17.11
N VAL A 396 -17.13 12.06 16.21
CA VAL A 396 -17.08 12.67 14.87
C VAL A 396 -17.12 14.21 14.93
N ASN A 397 -17.77 14.78 15.93
CA ASN A 397 -17.84 16.24 16.10
C ASN A 397 -16.47 16.83 16.47
N ASP A 398 -15.72 16.17 17.34
CA ASP A 398 -14.35 16.59 17.70
C ASP A 398 -13.42 16.41 16.50
N ALA A 399 -13.60 15.33 15.73
CA ALA A 399 -12.88 15.12 14.47
C ALA A 399 -13.17 16.25 13.45
N ARG A 400 -14.42 16.72 13.38
CA ARG A 400 -14.81 17.85 12.53
C ARG A 400 -14.13 19.14 12.96
N HIS A 401 -14.17 19.46 14.25
CA HIS A 401 -13.50 20.64 14.78
C HIS A 401 -12.01 20.62 14.44
N LEU A 402 -11.36 19.48 14.67
CA LEU A 402 -9.94 19.31 14.36
C LEU A 402 -9.67 19.45 12.86
N PHE A 403 -10.55 18.90 12.01
CA PHE A 403 -10.48 19.08 10.56
C PHE A 403 -10.62 20.55 10.15
N ASP A 404 -11.48 21.33 10.79
CA ASP A 404 -11.67 22.77 10.55
C ASP A 404 -10.45 23.62 10.94
N GLU A 405 -9.70 23.20 11.94
CA GLU A 405 -8.47 23.87 12.39
C GLU A 405 -7.22 23.53 11.57
N MET A 406 -7.30 22.51 10.70
CA MET A 406 -6.15 22.08 9.89
C MET A 406 -5.62 23.21 9.00
N PRO A 407 -4.30 23.52 9.05
CA PRO A 407 -3.70 24.54 8.19
C PRO A 407 -3.73 24.18 6.71
N GLU A 408 -3.44 22.91 6.40
CA GLU A 408 -3.49 22.33 5.06
C GLU A 408 -4.22 20.98 5.14
N ARG A 409 -5.06 20.70 4.14
CA ARG A 409 -5.84 19.47 4.06
C ARG A 409 -5.48 18.73 2.78
N ASP A 410 -5.08 17.47 2.92
CA ASP A 410 -4.81 16.61 1.78
C ASP A 410 -6.00 15.72 1.46
N VAL A 411 -5.94 14.98 0.34
CA VAL A 411 -7.00 14.04 -0.07
C VAL A 411 -7.33 13.05 1.04
N PHE A 412 -6.37 12.67 1.88
CA PHE A 412 -6.58 11.75 3.00
C PHE A 412 -7.40 12.39 4.13
N SER A 413 -7.14 13.65 4.49
CA SER A 413 -7.92 14.41 5.48
C SER A 413 -9.41 14.41 5.10
N TRP A 414 -9.71 14.79 3.85
CA TRP A 414 -11.07 14.82 3.32
C TRP A 414 -11.71 13.43 3.28
N SER A 415 -10.98 12.44 2.74
CA SER A 415 -11.48 11.06 2.63
C SER A 415 -11.79 10.45 3.99
N SER A 416 -10.97 10.73 5.00
CA SER A 416 -11.17 10.23 6.37
C SER A 416 -12.44 10.82 6.96
N MET A 417 -12.67 12.13 6.84
CA MET A 417 -13.89 12.78 7.35
C MET A 417 -15.15 12.33 6.62
N ILE A 418 -15.13 12.24 5.28
CA ILE A 418 -16.27 11.76 4.48
C ILE A 418 -16.62 10.32 4.86
N SER A 419 -15.61 9.45 4.97
CA SER A 419 -15.79 8.08 5.46
C SER A 419 -16.36 8.06 6.88
N GLY A 420 -15.84 8.92 7.76
CA GLY A 420 -16.32 9.04 9.14
C GLY A 420 -17.79 9.41 9.26
N TYR A 421 -18.27 10.35 8.45
CA TYR A 421 -19.69 10.70 8.39
C TYR A 421 -20.55 9.57 7.82
N SER A 422 -20.09 8.92 6.75
CA SER A 422 -20.80 7.78 6.14
C SER A 422 -21.00 6.62 7.13
N HIS A 423 -19.96 6.23 7.86
CA HIS A 423 -20.01 5.07 8.76
C HIS A 423 -20.70 5.35 10.11
N ASN A 424 -20.75 6.62 10.55
CA ASN A 424 -21.39 7.00 11.82
C ASN A 424 -22.83 7.50 11.65
N GLY A 425 -23.50 7.16 10.54
CA GLY A 425 -24.93 7.41 10.35
C GLY A 425 -25.28 8.87 10.03
N GLN A 426 -24.33 9.64 9.49
CA GLN A 426 -24.51 11.04 9.09
C GLN A 426 -24.25 11.22 7.57
N PRO A 427 -24.95 10.50 6.67
CA PRO A 427 -24.65 10.49 5.25
C PRO A 427 -24.86 11.85 4.54
N ASN A 428 -25.76 12.70 5.05
CA ASN A 428 -25.95 14.05 4.50
C ASN A 428 -24.66 14.90 4.61
N LEU A 429 -24.03 14.90 5.79
CA LEU A 429 -22.78 15.62 6.03
C LEU A 429 -21.63 15.05 5.19
N ALA A 430 -21.63 13.76 4.89
CA ALA A 430 -20.64 13.15 4.00
C ALA A 430 -20.74 13.68 2.57
N ILE A 431 -21.96 13.86 2.05
CA ILE A 431 -22.21 14.39 0.71
C ILE A 431 -21.92 15.90 0.65
N GLU A 432 -22.34 16.66 1.66
CA GLU A 432 -22.01 18.08 1.79
C GLU A 432 -20.49 18.30 1.76
N LEU A 433 -19.75 17.52 2.56
CA LEU A 433 -18.30 17.61 2.62
C LEU A 433 -17.62 17.19 1.31
N PHE A 434 -18.21 16.24 0.59
CA PHE A 434 -17.75 15.87 -0.75
C PHE A 434 -17.90 17.00 -1.76
N HIS A 435 -19.02 17.74 -1.74
CA HIS A 435 -19.18 18.91 -2.58
C HIS A 435 -18.19 20.03 -2.22
N GLU A 436 -17.93 20.23 -0.93
CA GLU A 436 -16.92 21.18 -0.45
C GLU A 436 -15.51 20.81 -0.95
N MET A 437 -15.12 19.54 -0.83
CA MET A 437 -13.85 19.01 -1.35
C MET A 437 -13.67 19.31 -2.85
N VAL A 438 -14.72 19.06 -3.64
CA VAL A 438 -14.71 19.31 -5.09
C VAL A 438 -14.66 20.81 -5.39
N ALA A 439 -15.37 21.64 -4.62
CA ALA A 439 -15.36 23.09 -4.77
C ALA A 439 -14.00 23.72 -4.47
N GLU A 440 -13.23 23.16 -3.53
CA GLU A 440 -11.84 23.56 -3.25
C GLU A 440 -10.84 23.07 -4.32
N GLY A 441 -11.30 22.33 -5.33
CA GLY A 441 -10.46 21.81 -6.41
C GLY A 441 -9.63 20.59 -6.02
N ILE A 442 -9.91 19.99 -4.86
CA ILE A 442 -9.24 18.77 -4.38
C ILE A 442 -9.92 17.57 -5.03
N LYS A 443 -9.16 16.79 -5.80
CA LYS A 443 -9.71 15.65 -6.54
C LYS A 443 -9.90 14.43 -5.62
N PRO A 444 -11.13 13.90 -5.48
CA PRO A 444 -11.42 12.64 -4.82
C PRO A 444 -10.68 11.46 -5.47
N ASN A 445 -10.31 10.47 -4.67
CA ASN A 445 -9.75 9.20 -5.15
C ASN A 445 -10.80 8.07 -5.06
N GLU A 446 -10.44 6.85 -5.48
CA GLU A 446 -11.33 5.68 -5.41
C GLU A 446 -11.93 5.45 -4.02
N ILE A 447 -11.11 5.61 -2.96
CA ILE A 447 -11.52 5.37 -1.57
C ILE A 447 -12.53 6.42 -1.12
N THR A 448 -12.31 7.70 -1.48
CA THR A 448 -13.27 8.78 -1.25
C THR A 448 -14.60 8.45 -1.92
N MET A 449 -14.56 8.06 -3.20
CA MET A 449 -15.77 7.80 -3.98
C MET A 449 -16.56 6.60 -3.47
N VAL A 450 -15.91 5.54 -2.99
CA VAL A 450 -16.59 4.42 -2.29
C VAL A 450 -17.38 4.94 -1.07
N SER A 451 -16.76 5.81 -0.27
CA SER A 451 -17.40 6.38 0.93
C SER A 451 -18.59 7.27 0.58
N VAL A 452 -18.46 8.11 -0.46
CA VAL A 452 -19.54 8.97 -0.98
C VAL A 452 -20.70 8.13 -1.50
N LEU A 453 -20.43 7.12 -2.33
CA LEU A 453 -21.46 6.25 -2.89
C LEU A 453 -22.17 5.45 -1.81
N SER A 454 -21.47 5.04 -0.75
CA SER A 454 -22.07 4.41 0.43
C SER A 454 -23.02 5.37 1.17
N ALA A 455 -22.65 6.64 1.33
CA ALA A 455 -23.53 7.63 1.95
C ALA A 455 -24.79 7.89 1.10
N ILE A 456 -24.65 8.01 -0.22
CA ILE A 456 -25.76 8.15 -1.18
C ILE A 456 -26.67 6.91 -1.14
N SER A 457 -26.08 5.72 -1.14
CA SER A 457 -26.79 4.42 -1.03
C SER A 457 -27.64 4.35 0.24
N GLY A 458 -27.14 4.88 1.36
CA GLY A 458 -27.88 4.97 2.62
C GLY A 458 -29.05 5.97 2.61
N LEU A 459 -28.98 7.01 1.80
CA LEU A 459 -30.05 8.01 1.63
C LEU A 459 -31.04 7.68 0.52
N GLY A 460 -30.66 6.81 -0.43
CA GLY A 460 -31.48 6.47 -1.59
C GLY A 460 -31.61 7.62 -2.61
N THR A 461 -30.68 8.58 -2.64
CA THR A 461 -30.75 9.77 -3.49
C THR A 461 -30.20 9.52 -4.90
N LEU A 462 -31.03 8.98 -5.81
CA LEU A 462 -30.61 8.62 -7.18
C LEU A 462 -29.97 9.77 -7.98
N LYS A 463 -30.41 11.03 -7.76
CA LYS A 463 -29.85 12.20 -8.44
C LYS A 463 -28.37 12.41 -8.07
N GLU A 464 -28.05 12.36 -6.78
CA GLU A 464 -26.67 12.46 -6.29
C GLU A 464 -25.82 11.28 -6.77
N GLY A 465 -26.40 10.08 -6.77
CA GLY A 465 -25.75 8.87 -7.29
C GLY A 465 -25.33 8.98 -8.75
N ARG A 466 -26.20 9.53 -9.60
CA ARG A 466 -25.88 9.78 -11.02
C ARG A 466 -24.78 10.82 -11.17
N TRP A 467 -24.85 11.90 -10.40
CA TRP A 467 -23.83 12.95 -10.43
C TRP A 467 -22.46 12.42 -10.00
N ALA A 468 -22.39 11.67 -8.90
CA ALA A 468 -21.16 11.06 -8.41
C ALA A 468 -20.56 10.07 -9.43
N HIS A 469 -21.40 9.25 -10.08
CA HIS A 469 -20.93 8.32 -11.11
C HIS A 469 -20.42 9.05 -12.37
N GLU A 470 -21.12 10.09 -12.81
CA GLU A 470 -20.65 10.94 -13.92
C GLU A 470 -19.34 11.65 -13.58
N TYR A 471 -19.18 12.11 -12.34
CA TYR A 471 -17.94 12.71 -11.85
C TYR A 471 -16.74 11.74 -11.94
N ILE A 472 -16.94 10.47 -11.54
CA ILE A 472 -15.91 9.41 -11.65
C ILE A 472 -15.43 9.27 -13.10
N ILE A 473 -16.36 9.20 -14.04
CA ILE A 473 -16.08 9.03 -15.47
C ILE A 473 -15.36 10.28 -16.01
N ASN A 474 -15.89 11.47 -15.76
CA ASN A 474 -15.37 12.73 -16.30
C ASN A 474 -13.97 13.07 -15.76
N ASN A 475 -13.63 12.63 -14.54
CA ASN A 475 -12.31 12.84 -13.95
C ASN A 475 -11.35 11.67 -14.16
N SER A 476 -11.75 10.63 -14.92
CA SER A 476 -10.94 9.44 -15.17
C SER A 476 -10.40 8.80 -13.89
N ILE A 477 -11.22 8.76 -12.84
CA ILE A 477 -10.88 8.04 -11.60
C ILE A 477 -10.83 6.55 -11.97
N PRO A 478 -9.73 5.82 -11.68
CA PRO A 478 -9.67 4.39 -11.92
C PRO A 478 -10.87 3.68 -11.28
N ILE A 479 -11.41 2.65 -11.93
CA ILE A 479 -12.51 1.84 -11.39
C ILE A 479 -11.97 0.44 -11.11
N ASN A 480 -11.60 0.21 -9.85
CA ASN A 480 -11.28 -1.10 -9.30
C ASN A 480 -12.54 -1.86 -8.89
N ASP A 481 -12.36 -3.13 -8.50
CA ASP A 481 -13.48 -3.99 -8.11
C ASP A 481 -14.30 -3.41 -6.95
N ASN A 482 -13.67 -2.79 -5.94
CA ASN A 482 -14.37 -2.17 -4.81
C ASN A 482 -15.23 -0.96 -5.20
N LEU A 483 -14.69 -0.06 -6.03
CA LEU A 483 -15.44 1.09 -6.53
C LEU A 483 -16.61 0.64 -7.42
N SER A 484 -16.38 -0.38 -8.25
CA SER A 484 -17.44 -0.95 -9.09
C SER A 484 -18.57 -1.57 -8.25
N ALA A 485 -18.24 -2.27 -7.16
CA ALA A 485 -19.23 -2.80 -6.22
C ALA A 485 -20.02 -1.68 -5.53
N ALA A 486 -19.37 -0.58 -5.16
CA ALA A 486 -20.02 0.60 -4.56
C ALA A 486 -20.98 1.30 -5.54
N ILE A 487 -20.63 1.41 -6.82
CA ILE A 487 -21.52 1.98 -7.87
C ILE A 487 -22.75 1.09 -8.05
N ILE A 488 -22.57 -0.23 -8.14
CA ILE A 488 -23.66 -1.21 -8.29
C ILE A 488 -24.59 -1.15 -7.07
N ASP A 489 -24.03 -1.20 -5.86
CA ASP A 489 -24.79 -1.13 -4.61
C ASP A 489 -25.57 0.18 -4.51
N MET A 490 -24.94 1.31 -4.84
CA MET A 490 -25.59 2.62 -4.85
C MET A 490 -26.81 2.64 -5.78
N TYR A 491 -26.67 2.21 -7.04
CA TYR A 491 -27.80 2.19 -7.97
C TYR A 491 -28.90 1.24 -7.53
N ALA A 492 -28.53 0.06 -7.02
CA ALA A 492 -29.50 -0.91 -6.51
C ALA A 492 -30.29 -0.34 -5.33
N LYS A 493 -29.63 0.25 -4.33
CA LYS A 493 -30.30 0.84 -3.15
C LYS A 493 -31.06 2.13 -3.46
N CYS A 494 -30.64 2.91 -4.45
CA CYS A 494 -31.37 4.07 -4.96
C CYS A 494 -32.58 3.71 -5.86
N GLY A 495 -32.94 2.42 -5.95
CA GLY A 495 -34.13 1.96 -6.66
C GLY A 495 -33.94 1.72 -8.16
N SER A 496 -32.72 1.86 -8.69
CA SER A 496 -32.43 1.80 -10.14
C SER A 496 -31.66 0.54 -10.53
N ILE A 497 -32.27 -0.63 -10.34
CA ILE A 497 -31.63 -1.94 -10.59
C ILE A 497 -31.14 -2.14 -12.03
N ASN A 498 -31.81 -1.55 -13.02
CA ASN A 498 -31.39 -1.64 -14.43
C ASN A 498 -30.01 -0.98 -14.66
N LEU A 499 -29.77 0.20 -14.09
CA LEU A 499 -28.46 0.85 -14.18
C LEU A 499 -27.37 0.07 -13.43
N ALA A 500 -27.72 -0.55 -12.30
CA ALA A 500 -26.80 -1.44 -11.58
C ALA A 500 -26.40 -2.66 -12.45
N LEU A 501 -27.35 -3.26 -13.16
CA LEU A 501 -27.11 -4.34 -14.12
C LEU A 501 -26.24 -3.89 -15.29
N ASP A 502 -26.49 -2.70 -15.86
CA ASP A 502 -25.70 -2.17 -16.97
C ASP A 502 -24.23 -1.99 -16.57
N VAL A 503 -23.98 -1.39 -15.39
CA VAL A 503 -22.63 -1.26 -14.84
C VAL A 503 -21.99 -2.63 -14.63
N PHE A 504 -22.72 -3.57 -14.03
CA PHE A 504 -22.21 -4.93 -13.81
C PHE A 504 -21.84 -5.64 -15.11
N HIS A 505 -22.66 -5.53 -16.16
CA HIS A 505 -22.37 -6.15 -17.45
C HIS A 505 -21.16 -5.55 -18.16
N GLN A 506 -20.85 -4.27 -17.95
CA GLN A 506 -19.64 -3.64 -18.49
C GLN A 506 -18.36 -4.14 -17.83
N ILE A 507 -18.42 -4.50 -16.54
CA ILE A 507 -17.25 -4.93 -15.77
C ILE A 507 -17.08 -6.44 -15.67
N ARG A 508 -18.15 -7.24 -15.85
CA ARG A 508 -18.18 -8.68 -15.50
C ARG A 508 -17.00 -9.51 -16.03
N GLU A 509 -16.45 -9.19 -17.20
CA GLU A 509 -15.34 -9.95 -17.80
C GLU A 509 -13.96 -9.55 -17.25
N LYS A 510 -13.87 -8.39 -16.59
CA LYS A 510 -12.63 -7.81 -16.07
C LYS A 510 -12.47 -7.98 -14.55
N THR A 511 -13.56 -8.20 -13.82
CA THR A 511 -13.54 -8.31 -12.35
C THR A 511 -12.75 -9.54 -11.90
N THR A 512 -11.90 -9.35 -10.90
CA THR A 512 -11.13 -10.43 -10.25
C THR A 512 -11.68 -10.80 -8.88
N ASP A 513 -12.34 -9.85 -8.22
CA ASP A 513 -12.92 -10.00 -6.89
C ASP A 513 -14.42 -10.32 -6.92
N VAL A 514 -14.91 -10.91 -5.83
CA VAL A 514 -16.32 -11.31 -5.66
C VAL A 514 -17.25 -10.16 -5.28
N SER A 515 -16.71 -9.01 -4.83
CA SER A 515 -17.50 -7.88 -4.35
C SER A 515 -18.51 -7.31 -5.35
N PRO A 516 -18.22 -7.13 -6.67
CA PRO A 516 -19.20 -6.60 -7.62
C PRO A 516 -20.33 -7.59 -7.89
N TRP A 517 -20.00 -8.89 -7.87
CA TRP A 517 -20.96 -9.99 -7.99
C TRP A 517 -21.90 -10.03 -6.78
N ASN A 518 -21.35 -9.90 -5.58
CA ASN A 518 -22.15 -9.83 -4.36
C ASN A 518 -23.07 -8.62 -4.36
N ALA A 519 -22.59 -7.46 -4.80
CA ALA A 519 -23.39 -6.23 -4.89
C ALA A 519 -24.62 -6.42 -5.81
N ILE A 520 -24.43 -7.00 -7.02
CA ILE A 520 -25.55 -7.20 -7.95
C ILE A 520 -26.50 -8.32 -7.52
N ILE A 521 -25.99 -9.42 -6.95
CA ILE A 521 -26.82 -10.53 -6.43
C ILE A 521 -27.72 -10.02 -5.30
N CYS A 522 -27.15 -9.30 -4.32
CA CYS A 522 -27.92 -8.68 -3.25
C CYS A 522 -28.91 -7.64 -3.79
N GLY A 523 -28.49 -6.80 -4.75
CA GLY A 523 -29.36 -5.80 -5.38
C GLY A 523 -30.56 -6.45 -6.08
N LEU A 524 -30.36 -7.49 -6.89
CA LEU A 524 -31.44 -8.20 -7.56
C LEU A 524 -32.38 -8.90 -6.58
N ALA A 525 -31.83 -9.48 -5.51
CA ALA A 525 -32.62 -10.09 -4.44
C ALA A 525 -33.57 -9.06 -3.78
N MET A 526 -33.05 -7.87 -3.44
CA MET A 526 -33.83 -6.79 -2.82
C MET A 526 -34.98 -6.29 -3.72
N HIS A 527 -34.78 -6.32 -5.04
CA HIS A 527 -35.78 -5.92 -6.04
C HIS A 527 -36.70 -7.07 -6.48
N GLY A 528 -36.57 -8.26 -5.89
CA GLY A 528 -37.41 -9.42 -6.20
C GLY A 528 -37.07 -10.13 -7.53
N HIS A 529 -35.95 -9.80 -8.17
CA HIS A 529 -35.48 -10.43 -9.41
C HIS A 529 -34.67 -11.71 -9.14
N ALA A 530 -35.25 -12.66 -8.41
CA ALA A 530 -34.55 -13.83 -7.93
C ALA A 530 -33.99 -14.74 -9.04
N GLU A 531 -34.73 -14.92 -10.15
CA GLU A 531 -34.26 -15.75 -11.27
C GLU A 531 -32.97 -15.21 -11.89
N VAL A 532 -32.91 -13.89 -12.11
CA VAL A 532 -31.71 -13.23 -12.64
C VAL A 532 -30.58 -13.30 -11.62
N SER A 533 -30.88 -13.10 -10.33
CA SER A 533 -29.91 -13.23 -9.24
C SER A 533 -29.26 -14.62 -9.21
N LEU A 534 -30.06 -15.68 -9.29
CA LEU A 534 -29.58 -17.07 -9.29
C LEU A 534 -28.80 -17.41 -10.56
N LYS A 535 -29.20 -16.85 -11.72
CA LYS A 535 -28.43 -16.99 -12.96
C LYS A 535 -27.04 -16.35 -12.85
N ILE A 536 -26.95 -15.13 -12.29
CA ILE A 536 -25.66 -14.47 -12.04
C ILE A 536 -24.83 -15.28 -11.04
N PHE A 537 -25.44 -15.86 -10.02
CA PHE A 537 -24.74 -16.75 -9.09
C PHE A 537 -24.17 -17.99 -9.80
N SER A 538 -24.94 -18.65 -10.67
CA SER A 538 -24.43 -19.77 -11.48
C SER A 538 -23.27 -19.34 -12.40
N ASP A 539 -23.34 -18.15 -13.00
CA ASP A 539 -22.24 -17.59 -13.79
C ASP A 539 -20.98 -17.36 -12.93
N LEU A 540 -21.12 -16.94 -11.67
CA LEU A 540 -20.01 -16.79 -10.72
C LEU A 540 -19.39 -18.14 -10.34
N GLN A 541 -20.21 -19.17 -10.13
CA GLN A 541 -19.73 -20.53 -9.80
C GLN A 541 -18.87 -21.15 -10.90
N ASN A 542 -19.12 -20.77 -12.17
CA ASN A 542 -18.34 -21.24 -13.31
C ASN A 542 -16.99 -20.51 -13.48
N ARG A 543 -16.67 -19.54 -12.60
CA ARG A 543 -15.43 -18.77 -12.63
C ARG A 543 -14.49 -19.19 -11.52
N ASN A 544 -13.20 -18.98 -11.73
CA ASN A 544 -12.17 -19.24 -10.72
C ASN A 544 -12.08 -18.08 -9.69
N ILE A 545 -13.22 -17.69 -9.11
CA ILE A 545 -13.34 -16.64 -8.09
C ILE A 545 -13.84 -17.28 -6.81
N ASN A 546 -13.14 -17.05 -5.70
CA ASN A 546 -13.50 -17.62 -4.40
C ASN A 546 -14.77 -16.96 -3.85
N LEU A 547 -15.79 -17.78 -3.59
CA LEU A 547 -17.01 -17.32 -2.93
C LEU A 547 -16.75 -16.99 -1.46
N ASN A 548 -17.56 -16.08 -0.92
CA ASN A 548 -17.49 -15.73 0.50
C ASN A 548 -18.87 -15.80 1.16
N SER A 549 -18.86 -15.57 2.48
CA SER A 549 -20.04 -15.53 3.32
C SER A 549 -21.15 -14.61 2.77
N ILE A 550 -20.77 -13.44 2.25
CA ILE A 550 -21.73 -12.43 1.76
C ILE A 550 -22.46 -12.92 0.50
N THR A 551 -21.81 -13.70 -0.37
CA THR A 551 -22.46 -14.26 -1.56
C THR A 551 -23.69 -15.08 -1.21
N PHE A 552 -23.56 -15.95 -0.19
CA PHE A 552 -24.66 -16.81 0.24
C PHE A 552 -25.77 -16.03 0.93
N ILE A 553 -25.48 -14.90 1.58
CA ILE A 553 -26.53 -14.00 2.09
C ILE A 553 -27.40 -13.52 0.92
N GLY A 554 -26.79 -12.99 -0.15
CA GLY A 554 -27.52 -12.51 -1.32
C GLY A 554 -28.36 -13.59 -2.00
N VAL A 555 -27.79 -14.80 -2.19
CA VAL A 555 -28.49 -15.96 -2.77
C VAL A 555 -29.67 -16.41 -1.91
N LEU A 556 -29.48 -16.53 -0.58
CA LEU A 556 -30.55 -16.93 0.33
C LEU A 556 -31.65 -15.87 0.42
N SER A 557 -31.30 -14.58 0.38
CA SER A 557 -32.27 -13.50 0.26
C SER A 557 -33.07 -13.59 -1.04
N ALA A 558 -32.43 -13.89 -2.19
CA ALA A 558 -33.13 -14.11 -3.45
C ALA A 558 -34.13 -15.27 -3.36
N CYS A 559 -33.71 -16.41 -2.78
CA CYS A 559 -34.60 -17.55 -2.52
C CYS A 559 -35.77 -17.16 -1.59
N CYS A 560 -35.50 -16.36 -0.55
CA CYS A 560 -36.50 -15.87 0.38
C CYS A 560 -37.57 -15.01 -0.30
N HIS A 561 -37.16 -14.04 -1.12
CA HIS A 561 -38.09 -13.16 -1.83
C HIS A 561 -38.90 -13.88 -2.93
N ALA A 562 -38.36 -14.95 -3.53
CA ALA A 562 -39.07 -15.77 -4.51
C ALA A 562 -39.78 -17.01 -3.93
N GLY A 563 -39.66 -17.26 -2.62
CA GLY A 563 -40.27 -18.44 -1.97
C GLY A 563 -39.66 -19.78 -2.40
N LEU A 564 -38.43 -19.81 -2.90
CA LEU A 564 -37.74 -21.02 -3.38
C LEU A 564 -37.10 -21.79 -2.22
N VAL A 565 -37.93 -22.50 -1.43
CA VAL A 565 -37.49 -23.12 -0.17
C VAL A 565 -36.46 -24.22 -0.39
N GLU A 566 -36.69 -25.13 -1.34
CA GLU A 566 -35.80 -26.25 -1.62
C GLU A 566 -34.43 -25.78 -2.12
N ALA A 567 -34.42 -24.76 -2.99
CA ALA A 567 -33.19 -24.15 -3.49
C ALA A 567 -32.41 -23.45 -2.37
N GLY A 568 -33.10 -22.70 -1.49
CA GLY A 568 -32.48 -22.06 -0.34
C GLY A 568 -31.84 -23.07 0.63
N GLU A 569 -32.54 -24.16 0.95
CA GLU A 569 -31.99 -25.24 1.79
C GLU A 569 -30.77 -25.92 1.13
N ALA A 570 -30.81 -26.16 -0.18
CA ALA A 570 -29.70 -26.74 -0.91
C ALA A 570 -28.46 -25.83 -0.88
N HIS A 571 -28.64 -24.52 -1.14
CA HIS A 571 -27.54 -23.56 -1.10
C HIS A 571 -26.96 -23.41 0.32
N PHE A 572 -27.81 -23.36 1.35
CA PHE A 572 -27.37 -23.31 2.75
C PHE A 572 -26.50 -24.53 3.13
N LYS A 573 -26.86 -25.73 2.68
CA LYS A 573 -26.04 -26.94 2.90
C LYS A 573 -24.74 -26.89 2.10
N SER A 574 -24.81 -26.44 0.84
CA SER A 574 -23.63 -26.36 -0.05
C SER A 574 -22.54 -25.43 0.49
N MET A 575 -22.93 -24.36 1.19
CA MET A 575 -22.01 -23.41 1.83
C MET A 575 -20.99 -24.12 2.73
N LYS A 576 -21.46 -25.06 3.56
CA LYS A 576 -20.61 -25.83 4.48
C LYS A 576 -19.90 -26.98 3.80
N ILE A 577 -20.62 -27.77 2.99
CA ILE A 577 -20.10 -29.04 2.43
C ILE A 577 -19.12 -28.79 1.28
N ILE A 578 -19.44 -27.88 0.37
CA ILE A 578 -18.67 -27.66 -0.86
C ILE A 578 -17.63 -26.56 -0.66
N TYR A 579 -18.01 -25.46 -0.01
CA TYR A 579 -17.16 -24.27 0.10
C TYR A 579 -16.45 -24.15 1.45
N SER A 580 -16.70 -25.07 2.40
CA SER A 580 -16.11 -25.04 3.75
C SER A 580 -16.31 -23.70 4.48
N LEU A 581 -17.42 -23.01 4.20
CA LEU A 581 -17.79 -21.75 4.85
C LEU A 581 -18.79 -22.04 5.97
N GLU A 582 -18.47 -21.63 7.20
CA GLU A 582 -19.39 -21.80 8.34
C GLU A 582 -20.51 -20.74 8.30
N PRO A 583 -21.79 -21.14 8.42
CA PRO A 583 -22.91 -20.20 8.46
C PRO A 583 -22.87 -19.30 9.71
N ASN A 584 -22.83 -17.98 9.50
CA ASN A 584 -23.04 -16.98 10.55
C ASN A 584 -24.54 -16.70 10.81
N ILE A 585 -24.83 -15.85 11.83
CA ILE A 585 -26.18 -15.47 12.26
C ILE A 585 -27.07 -14.91 11.13
N LYS A 586 -26.51 -14.20 10.15
CA LYS A 586 -27.27 -13.61 9.04
C LYS A 586 -27.81 -14.67 8.08
N HIS A 587 -27.06 -15.75 7.82
CA HIS A 587 -27.57 -16.85 6.99
C HIS A 587 -28.73 -17.57 7.68
N TYR A 588 -28.61 -17.83 8.98
CA TYR A 588 -29.70 -18.39 9.77
C TYR A 588 -30.93 -17.48 9.74
N GLY A 589 -30.74 -16.16 9.85
CA GLY A 589 -31.81 -15.18 9.67
C GLY A 589 -32.50 -15.29 8.31
N CYS A 590 -31.74 -15.39 7.21
CA CYS A 590 -32.31 -15.58 5.87
C CYS A 590 -33.09 -16.90 5.74
N MET A 591 -32.60 -17.98 6.35
CA MET A 591 -33.29 -19.27 6.35
C MET A 591 -34.57 -19.26 7.19
N VAL A 592 -34.56 -18.59 8.34
CA VAL A 592 -35.75 -18.40 9.18
C VAL A 592 -36.79 -17.55 8.45
N ASP A 593 -36.37 -16.49 7.75
CA ASP A 593 -37.28 -15.69 6.90
C ASP A 593 -37.87 -16.53 5.77
N LEU A 594 -37.05 -17.29 5.05
CA LEU A 594 -37.49 -18.19 3.97
C LEU A 594 -38.52 -19.22 4.45
N LEU A 595 -38.21 -19.97 5.52
CA LEU A 595 -39.12 -20.97 6.09
C LEU A 595 -40.38 -20.31 6.68
N GLY A 596 -40.22 -19.14 7.31
CA GLY A 596 -41.29 -18.36 7.89
C GLY A 596 -42.31 -17.89 6.84
N ARG A 597 -41.85 -17.29 5.74
CA ARG A 597 -42.70 -16.87 4.63
C ARG A 597 -43.41 -18.06 3.98
N ALA A 598 -42.74 -19.20 3.86
CA ALA A 598 -43.33 -20.43 3.33
C ALA A 598 -44.31 -21.14 4.29
N GLY A 599 -44.50 -20.63 5.51
CA GLY A 599 -45.42 -21.21 6.50
C GLY A 599 -44.86 -22.43 7.25
N ARG A 600 -43.59 -22.81 7.03
CA ARG A 600 -42.89 -23.91 7.71
C ARG A 600 -42.39 -23.49 9.10
N LEU A 601 -43.27 -22.91 9.92
CA LEU A 601 -42.92 -22.26 11.20
C LEU A 601 -42.26 -23.20 12.23
N LYS A 602 -42.71 -24.46 12.30
CA LYS A 602 -42.11 -25.47 13.20
C LYS A 602 -40.64 -25.74 12.85
N GLU A 603 -40.33 -25.77 11.56
CA GLU A 603 -38.97 -26.01 11.08
C GLU A 603 -38.09 -24.77 11.27
N ALA A 604 -38.66 -23.58 11.11
CA ALA A 604 -37.98 -22.33 11.45
C ALA A 604 -37.64 -22.26 12.95
N GLU A 605 -38.57 -22.62 13.85
CA GLU A 605 -38.31 -22.69 15.30
C GLU A 605 -37.25 -23.74 15.65
N GLU A 606 -37.28 -24.90 15.00
CA GLU A 606 -36.28 -25.96 15.19
C GLU A 606 -34.89 -25.55 14.68
N LEU A 607 -34.81 -24.81 13.57
CA LEU A 607 -33.56 -24.25 13.05
C LEU A 607 -32.91 -23.29 14.07
N ILE A 608 -33.72 -22.45 14.74
CA ILE A 608 -33.26 -21.55 15.80
C ILE A 608 -32.75 -22.32 17.03
N LYS A 609 -33.24 -23.52 17.29
CA LYS A 609 -32.74 -24.36 18.39
C LYS A 609 -31.41 -25.04 18.04
N ARG A 610 -31.18 -25.35 16.77
CA ARG A 610 -29.98 -26.06 16.28
C ARG A 610 -28.80 -25.17 15.93
N MET A 611 -29.01 -23.87 15.79
CA MET A 611 -27.92 -22.94 15.45
C MET A 611 -26.83 -22.93 16.55
N PRO A 612 -25.53 -22.83 16.17
CA PRO A 612 -24.42 -22.91 17.12
C PRO A 612 -24.21 -21.63 17.94
N MET A 613 -24.99 -20.58 17.69
CA MET A 613 -24.94 -19.30 18.39
C MET A 613 -26.33 -18.91 18.92
N LYS A 614 -26.42 -17.95 19.84
CA LYS A 614 -27.71 -17.45 20.33
C LYS A 614 -28.39 -16.59 19.26
N ALA A 615 -29.69 -16.78 19.05
CA ALA A 615 -30.49 -15.95 18.15
C ALA A 615 -30.60 -14.51 18.67
N ASP A 616 -30.54 -13.56 17.74
CA ASP A 616 -30.65 -12.13 18.00
C ASP A 616 -32.10 -11.61 17.85
N VAL A 617 -32.27 -10.31 18.04
CA VAL A 617 -33.56 -9.63 17.93
C VAL A 617 -34.16 -9.78 16.53
N VAL A 618 -33.31 -9.80 15.49
CA VAL A 618 -33.74 -9.88 14.09
C VAL A 618 -34.33 -11.26 13.78
N ILE A 619 -33.68 -12.34 14.19
CA ILE A 619 -34.16 -13.71 13.97
C ILE A 619 -35.50 -13.94 14.68
N TRP A 620 -35.60 -13.61 15.96
CA TRP A 620 -36.85 -13.78 16.71
C TRP A 620 -37.96 -12.87 16.18
N GLY A 621 -37.62 -11.64 15.79
CA GLY A 621 -38.55 -10.70 15.17
C GLY A 621 -39.09 -11.22 13.84
N THR A 622 -38.22 -11.84 13.03
CA THR A 622 -38.58 -12.46 11.75
C THR A 622 -39.54 -13.63 11.94
N LEU A 623 -39.25 -14.53 12.89
CA LEU A 623 -40.15 -15.65 13.20
C LEU A 623 -41.50 -15.14 13.74
N LEU A 624 -41.51 -14.12 14.60
CA LEU A 624 -42.73 -13.52 15.13
C LEU A 624 -43.58 -12.90 14.02
N ALA A 625 -42.94 -12.22 13.05
CA ALA A 625 -43.62 -11.68 11.88
C ALA A 625 -44.23 -12.78 11.01
N ALA A 626 -43.51 -13.88 10.79
CA ALA A 626 -44.03 -15.05 10.08
C ALA A 626 -45.21 -15.70 10.81
N CYS A 627 -45.17 -15.80 12.15
CA CYS A 627 -46.27 -16.30 12.95
C CYS A 627 -47.52 -15.43 12.82
N LYS A 628 -47.36 -14.10 12.76
CA LYS A 628 -48.46 -13.19 12.46
C LYS A 628 -49.04 -13.44 11.06
N MET A 629 -48.18 -13.52 10.04
CA MET A 629 -48.63 -13.74 8.66
C MET A 629 -49.45 -15.03 8.49
N HIS A 630 -49.10 -16.09 9.23
CA HIS A 630 -49.74 -17.40 9.14
C HIS A 630 -50.71 -17.71 10.30
N GLY A 631 -50.99 -16.74 11.19
CA GLY A 631 -51.95 -16.89 12.29
C GLY A 631 -51.57 -17.91 13.37
N ASN A 632 -50.28 -18.20 13.59
CA ASN A 632 -49.83 -19.19 14.58
C ASN A 632 -49.53 -18.53 15.93
N THR A 633 -50.48 -18.60 16.87
CA THR A 633 -50.36 -18.00 18.21
C THR A 633 -49.27 -18.64 19.05
N ASP A 634 -49.17 -19.96 19.05
CA ASP A 634 -48.32 -20.69 20.01
C ASP A 634 -46.83 -20.46 19.77
N ILE A 635 -46.39 -20.51 18.50
CA ILE A 635 -45.00 -20.19 18.13
C ILE A 635 -44.77 -18.69 18.28
N GLY A 636 -45.79 -17.85 17.99
CA GLY A 636 -45.73 -16.41 18.17
C GLY A 636 -45.46 -15.98 19.61
N GLU A 637 -46.15 -16.58 20.59
CA GLU A 637 -45.92 -16.34 22.02
C GLU A 637 -44.48 -16.68 22.43
N ARG A 638 -44.01 -17.89 22.07
CA ARG A 638 -42.64 -18.32 22.37
C ARG A 638 -41.58 -17.45 21.70
N ALA A 639 -41.81 -17.01 20.47
CA ALA A 639 -40.90 -16.10 19.76
C ALA A 639 -40.83 -14.74 20.46
N ALA A 640 -41.97 -14.19 20.88
CA ALA A 640 -42.03 -12.91 21.60
C ALA A 640 -41.39 -12.99 23.00
N GLU A 641 -41.60 -14.08 23.74
CA GLU A 641 -40.94 -14.31 25.03
C GLU A 641 -39.42 -14.39 24.91
N ASN A 642 -38.91 -15.15 23.93
CA ASN A 642 -37.47 -15.26 23.72
C ASN A 642 -36.87 -13.93 23.24
N LEU A 643 -37.60 -13.16 22.43
CA LEU A 643 -37.18 -11.81 22.05
C LEU A 643 -37.12 -10.87 23.27
N ALA A 644 -38.11 -10.92 24.17
CA ALA A 644 -38.11 -10.13 25.39
C ALA A 644 -36.95 -10.46 26.34
N LYS A 645 -36.44 -11.70 26.33
CA LYS A 645 -35.22 -12.08 27.07
C LYS A 645 -33.95 -11.45 26.47
N VAL A 646 -33.93 -11.25 25.16
CA VAL A 646 -32.79 -10.64 24.45
C VAL A 646 -32.82 -9.12 24.57
N GLU A 647 -34.00 -8.52 24.36
CA GLU A 647 -34.21 -7.07 24.46
C GLU A 647 -35.57 -6.76 25.13
N PRO A 648 -35.59 -6.54 26.45
CA PRO A 648 -36.82 -6.30 27.20
C PRO A 648 -37.59 -5.06 26.73
N SER A 649 -36.88 -4.04 26.25
CA SER A 649 -37.43 -2.74 25.78
C SER A 649 -37.86 -2.73 24.31
N HIS A 650 -37.84 -3.88 23.61
CA HIS A 650 -38.17 -3.90 22.20
C HIS A 650 -39.68 -3.68 21.96
N GLY A 651 -40.05 -2.44 21.66
CA GLY A 651 -41.44 -2.02 21.42
C GLY A 651 -42.14 -2.74 20.25
N PRO A 652 -41.52 -2.91 19.07
CA PRO A 652 -42.18 -3.50 17.90
C PRO A 652 -42.67 -4.93 18.08
N SER A 653 -41.94 -5.76 18.83
CA SER A 653 -42.32 -7.16 19.09
C SER A 653 -43.60 -7.26 19.92
N ARG A 654 -43.77 -6.37 20.92
CA ARG A 654 -45.00 -6.31 21.72
C ARG A 654 -46.19 -5.80 20.92
N VAL A 655 -45.97 -4.88 19.99
CA VAL A 655 -47.01 -4.49 19.02
C VAL A 655 -47.41 -5.68 18.15
N LEU A 656 -46.44 -6.43 17.64
CA LEU A 656 -46.70 -7.60 16.80
C LEU A 656 -47.47 -8.68 17.57
N LEU A 657 -47.06 -9.00 18.79
CA LEU A 657 -47.74 -9.97 19.66
C LEU A 657 -49.18 -9.54 19.98
N SER A 658 -49.40 -8.27 20.31
CA SER A 658 -50.75 -7.74 20.55
C SER A 658 -51.65 -7.84 19.31
N ASN A 659 -51.09 -7.69 18.12
CA ASN A 659 -51.82 -7.88 16.87
C ASN A 659 -52.16 -9.37 16.65
N ILE A 660 -51.21 -10.29 16.88
CA ILE A 660 -51.46 -11.74 16.80
C ILE A 660 -52.64 -12.14 17.70
N TYR A 661 -52.70 -11.61 18.93
CA TYR A 661 -53.84 -11.87 19.83
C TYR A 661 -55.16 -11.31 19.33
N ALA A 662 -55.15 -10.09 18.78
CA ALA A 662 -56.35 -9.49 18.22
C ALA A 662 -56.86 -10.28 17.00
N ASP A 663 -55.96 -10.75 16.14
CA ASP A 663 -56.29 -11.49 14.91
C ASP A 663 -56.98 -12.84 15.20
N VAL A 664 -56.71 -13.45 16.37
CA VAL A 664 -57.33 -14.72 16.82
C VAL A 664 -58.46 -14.50 17.84
N GLY A 665 -58.85 -13.24 18.08
CA GLY A 665 -59.98 -12.89 18.96
C GLY A 665 -59.69 -12.90 20.46
N ARG A 666 -58.43 -13.04 20.89
CA ARG A 666 -57.98 -12.96 22.30
C ARG A 666 -57.80 -11.49 22.74
N TRP A 667 -58.89 -10.75 22.79
CA TRP A 667 -58.87 -9.29 23.05
C TRP A 667 -58.33 -8.90 24.43
N ASP A 668 -58.53 -9.72 25.45
CA ASP A 668 -58.05 -9.45 26.82
C ASP A 668 -56.52 -9.50 26.91
N ASP A 669 -55.90 -10.48 26.24
CA ASP A 669 -54.44 -10.59 26.14
C ASP A 669 -53.86 -9.44 25.31
N ALA A 670 -54.51 -9.10 24.20
CA ALA A 670 -54.12 -7.95 23.37
C ALA A 670 -54.18 -6.63 24.16
N PHE A 671 -55.21 -6.44 24.98
CA PHE A 671 -55.37 -5.27 25.85
C PHE A 671 -54.30 -5.24 26.96
N SER A 672 -53.99 -6.39 27.54
CA SER A 672 -52.96 -6.53 28.58
C SER A 672 -51.57 -6.13 28.07
N VAL A 673 -51.19 -6.61 26.88
CA VAL A 673 -49.92 -6.25 26.23
C VAL A 673 -49.87 -4.74 25.91
N ARG A 674 -50.95 -4.17 25.36
CA ARG A 674 -51.04 -2.72 25.06
C ARG A 674 -50.97 -1.85 26.32
N SER A 675 -51.56 -2.31 27.41
CA SER A 675 -51.53 -1.61 28.70
C SER A 675 -50.15 -1.66 29.36
N ALA A 676 -49.42 -2.77 29.23
CA ALA A 676 -48.01 -2.87 29.64
C ALA A 676 -47.12 -1.91 28.82
N MET A 677 -47.31 -1.85 27.50
CA MET A 677 -46.57 -0.93 26.63
C MET A 677 -46.76 0.55 27.02
N ARG A 678 -47.98 0.96 27.37
CA ARG A 678 -48.27 2.34 27.82
C ARG A 678 -47.62 2.66 29.16
N ARG A 679 -47.62 1.71 30.11
CA ARG A 679 -46.97 1.87 31.42
C ARG A 679 -45.45 2.04 31.29
N GLU A 680 -44.84 1.34 30.34
CA GLU A 680 -43.39 1.39 30.10
C GLU A 680 -42.94 2.53 29.16
N LYS A 681 -43.84 3.46 28.77
CA LYS A 681 -43.57 4.57 27.84
C LYS A 681 -42.89 4.14 26.53
N LEU A 682 -43.17 2.91 26.06
CA LEU A 682 -42.61 2.41 24.80
C LEU A 682 -43.25 3.16 23.63
N SER A 683 -42.44 3.89 22.86
CA SER A 683 -42.91 4.68 21.71
C SER A 683 -43.32 3.77 20.54
N ARG A 684 -44.39 4.15 19.83
CA ARG A 684 -44.70 3.59 18.51
C ARG A 684 -43.87 4.35 17.48
N SER A 685 -42.86 3.71 16.91
CA SER A 685 -42.19 4.23 15.72
C SER A 685 -43.07 3.91 14.49
N PRO A 686 -43.54 4.92 13.74
CA PRO A 686 -44.12 4.69 12.41
C PRO A 686 -43.05 4.06 11.52
N GLY A 687 -43.41 3.03 10.75
CA GLY A 687 -42.54 2.53 9.69
C GLY A 687 -42.47 3.56 8.57
N TYR A 688 -41.30 4.10 8.31
CA TYR A 688 -41.07 4.93 7.13
C TYR A 688 -40.79 4.02 5.94
N SER A 689 -41.71 4.03 4.96
CA SER A 689 -41.43 3.51 3.62
C SER A 689 -40.91 4.68 2.78
N GLY A 690 -39.65 4.59 2.33
CA GLY A 690 -39.04 5.57 1.42
C GLY A 690 -39.49 5.44 -0.03
N VAL A 691 -40.65 4.83 -0.29
CA VAL A 691 -41.24 4.75 -1.62
C VAL A 691 -42.34 5.82 -1.71
N ALA A 692 -41.99 6.94 -2.32
CA ALA A 692 -42.93 7.92 -2.86
C ALA A 692 -43.07 7.69 -4.37
#